data_AF-A0A9R1GF25-F1
#
_entry.id   AF-A0A9R1GF25-F1
#
_cell.length_a   1.000
_cell.length_b   1.000
_cell.length_c   1.000
_cell.angle_alpha   90.00
_cell.angle_beta   90.00
_cell.angle_gamma   90.00
#
_symmetry.space_group_name_H-M   'P 1'
#
loop_
_entity.id
_entity.type
_entity.pdbx_description
1 polymer ?
#
loop_
_entity_poly.entity_id
_entity_poly.type
_entity_poly.pdbx_seq_one_letter_code
_entity_poly.pdbx_strand_id
1 'polypeptide(L)'
;MAATVRGSVGEIRAGDVEAAGLTAADAGAFLAALRSATGKCRTDAAAAWAAVVAAGVLRPDHPHALHQLVYYSIYAGWDRAQRGPPPYWFPSPTDCKQTNLGRVMEENGPKLLGASYKDPISSFGLFHRFSVQNQEVYWKLVLKELSVKFVREPKTILDASDKSKKGWSWFPGAVLNIAECCLLPWPSQNRTDDSMAIVWGDEGFGDYPVNHMSLKELRTQVMTVAIALDTMFRKGDRIAIDMPMTCNAVIVYLAIILGGFVVVGIADSFAPQEIGNRMRVAKAKAIFTQDFIIRGGKKFPLYSRVMEGTSAKAIVIPATGDSLGVTPRNGDMSWKDFLSRAAGRSSMYSPVYQSADALINILFSSGTTGEPKVIPWTQLCPIRCAADTWAHLDLRPKDVDLWPTNLGWVMGPIQIFSCFLNGATLALYHGSPLGRGFCKFVQDVRVSVLGSVPSLVKSWKAGNLTKGLDWTKIRVLATIGEASDIDDNLWLSSRTCYKPIVECSFGAFSGPSMSTGFVILDEQGNPYPDDLPCSGEVGLFPLYFGATNRLLNADHDNVYFDGMPIYKGRQLQRHGDIIQRTVGGYYFVQGRADDTMNLGGIKTSSVEIERVCNGADEGLLETAAVSIKPSGGGPEQLAILAVLKDGSTTGDANLLKSKFQRAIQKNLNPLFKVSYVKIVPEFPRTASNNLLRRVLRDQLKKELANRSKL
;
A
#
# COMPACT_ATOMS: atom_id res chain seq x y z
N MET A 1 24.79 9.04 8.49
CA MET A 1 25.75 9.24 9.59
C MET A 1 25.25 8.43 10.77
N ALA A 2 25.78 7.23 10.97
CA ALA A 2 25.61 6.54 12.24
C ALA A 2 26.52 7.26 13.23
N ALA A 3 25.96 7.90 14.26
CA ALA A 3 26.77 8.24 15.42
C ALA A 3 27.40 6.93 15.89
N THR A 4 28.73 6.87 15.89
CA THR A 4 29.50 5.77 16.46
C THR A 4 29.16 5.64 17.94
N VAL A 5 28.12 4.87 18.25
CA VAL A 5 27.80 4.47 19.62
C VAL A 5 28.91 3.51 20.05
N ARG A 6 29.83 4.02 20.88
CA ARG A 6 31.02 3.30 21.35
C ARG A 6 30.79 2.55 22.68
N GLY A 7 29.54 2.32 23.10
CA GLY A 7 29.30 1.77 24.44
C GLY A 7 27.91 1.23 24.73
N SER A 8 27.80 0.52 25.85
CA SER A 8 26.54 0.01 26.41
C SER A 8 25.69 1.14 27.00
N VAL A 9 24.39 0.91 27.20
CA VAL A 9 23.48 1.93 27.78
C VAL A 9 23.95 2.48 29.14
N GLY A 10 24.70 1.71 29.93
CA GLY A 10 25.28 2.15 31.21
C GLY A 10 26.46 3.12 31.06
N GLU A 11 27.04 3.23 29.88
CA GLU A 11 28.19 4.08 29.57
C GLU A 11 27.79 5.48 29.11
N ILE A 12 26.51 5.71 28.78
CA ILE A 12 26.01 7.03 28.39
C ILE A 12 26.26 8.05 29.53
N ARG A 13 26.87 9.19 29.17
CA ARG A 13 27.18 10.33 30.04
C ARG A 13 26.41 11.58 29.60
N ALA A 14 26.48 12.63 30.42
CA ALA A 14 25.80 13.91 30.14
C ALA A 14 26.23 14.51 28.80
N GLY A 15 27.54 14.49 28.51
CA GLY A 15 28.07 14.96 27.23
C GLY A 15 27.52 14.22 26.01
N ASP A 16 27.19 12.92 26.14
CA ASP A 16 26.62 12.14 25.01
C ASP A 16 25.18 12.56 24.72
N VAL A 17 24.36 12.76 25.76
CA VAL A 17 22.96 13.19 25.58
C VAL A 17 22.85 14.66 25.15
N GLU A 18 23.78 15.50 25.59
CA GLU A 18 23.93 16.88 25.10
C GLU A 18 24.34 16.92 23.63
N ALA A 19 25.33 16.11 23.23
CA ALA A 19 25.71 15.96 21.83
C ALA A 19 24.57 15.39 20.96
N ALA A 20 23.66 14.62 21.55
CA ALA A 20 22.44 14.14 20.91
C ALA A 20 21.31 15.19 20.84
N GLY A 21 21.54 16.42 21.31
CA GLY A 21 20.65 17.57 21.17
C GLY A 21 19.75 17.86 22.38
N LEU A 22 19.96 17.19 23.52
CA LEU A 22 19.29 17.52 24.77
C LEU A 22 19.97 18.72 25.44
N THR A 23 19.23 19.53 26.21
CA THR A 23 19.84 20.65 26.94
C THR A 23 20.65 20.14 28.14
N ALA A 24 21.70 20.86 28.53
CA ALA A 24 22.49 20.52 29.72
C ALA A 24 21.65 20.50 31.01
N ALA A 25 20.61 21.35 31.09
CA ALA A 25 19.68 21.38 32.21
C ALA A 25 18.83 20.09 32.31
N ASP A 26 18.45 19.51 31.18
CA ASP A 26 17.61 18.30 31.12
C ASP A 26 18.44 17.00 31.19
N ALA A 27 19.74 17.05 30.86
CA ALA A 27 20.62 15.89 30.76
C ALA A 27 20.67 15.04 32.04
N GLY A 28 20.78 15.69 33.21
CA GLY A 28 20.86 15.00 34.50
C GLY A 28 19.58 14.22 34.83
N ALA A 29 18.42 14.86 34.66
CA ALA A 29 17.12 14.25 34.92
C ALA A 29 16.84 13.09 33.94
N PHE A 30 17.17 13.29 32.65
CA PHE A 30 17.05 12.25 31.64
C PHE A 30 17.89 11.00 31.97
N LEU A 31 19.17 11.19 32.33
CA LEU A 31 20.05 10.07 32.70
C LEU A 31 19.57 9.34 33.95
N ALA A 32 19.04 10.04 34.94
CA ALA A 32 18.44 9.42 36.12
C ALA A 32 17.24 8.53 35.74
N ALA A 33 16.34 9.04 34.88
CA ALA A 33 15.21 8.28 34.38
C ALA A 33 15.64 7.05 33.56
N LEU A 34 16.62 7.22 32.66
CA LEU A 34 17.16 6.14 31.84
C LEU A 34 17.81 5.04 32.67
N ARG A 35 18.62 5.40 33.68
CA ARG A 35 19.25 4.43 34.59
C ARG A 35 18.23 3.71 35.46
N SER A 36 17.19 4.41 35.91
CA SER A 36 16.09 3.83 36.68
C SER A 36 15.32 2.79 35.86
N ALA A 37 14.98 3.12 34.61
CA ALA A 37 14.27 2.21 33.70
C ALA A 37 15.09 0.97 33.34
N THR A 38 16.37 1.16 32.99
CA THR A 38 17.25 0.06 32.53
C THR A 38 17.84 -0.78 33.67
N GLY A 39 17.95 -0.22 34.89
CA GLY A 39 18.57 -0.89 36.04
C GLY A 39 17.91 -2.21 36.43
N LYS A 40 16.61 -2.39 36.13
CA LYS A 40 15.84 -3.61 36.43
C LYS A 40 16.03 -4.73 35.39
N CYS A 41 16.61 -4.44 34.23
CA CYS A 41 16.65 -5.34 33.07
C CYS A 41 18.07 -5.49 32.47
N ARG A 42 19.12 -5.34 33.29
CA ARG A 42 20.51 -5.19 32.83
C ARG A 42 21.03 -6.29 31.88
N THR A 43 20.48 -7.50 31.94
CA THR A 43 20.93 -8.65 31.13
C THR A 43 20.06 -8.93 29.90
N ASP A 44 18.92 -8.26 29.76
CA ASP A 44 18.01 -8.45 28.63
C ASP A 44 17.73 -7.11 27.93
N ALA A 45 18.37 -6.91 26.78
CA ALA A 45 18.23 -5.71 25.98
C ALA A 45 16.78 -5.44 25.53
N ALA A 46 16.01 -6.50 25.23
CA ALA A 46 14.61 -6.35 24.81
C ALA A 46 13.74 -5.87 25.98
N ALA A 47 13.92 -6.46 27.16
CA ALA A 47 13.24 -6.01 28.38
C ALA A 47 13.66 -4.60 28.79
N ALA A 48 14.96 -4.25 28.64
CA ALA A 48 15.46 -2.92 28.94
C ALA A 48 14.85 -1.85 28.01
N TRP A 49 14.75 -2.13 26.71
CA TRP A 49 14.04 -1.22 25.78
C TRP A 49 12.57 -1.09 26.12
N ALA A 50 11.88 -2.21 26.39
CA ALA A 50 10.47 -2.20 26.79
C ALA A 50 10.24 -1.34 28.04
N ALA A 51 11.13 -1.43 29.03
CA ALA A 51 11.07 -0.60 30.25
C ALA A 51 11.28 0.89 29.96
N VAL A 52 12.22 1.25 29.06
CA VAL A 52 12.45 2.64 28.63
C VAL A 52 11.23 3.24 27.94
N VAL A 53 10.59 2.47 27.05
CA VAL A 53 9.37 2.89 26.35
C VAL A 53 8.20 3.02 27.33
N ALA A 54 7.98 2.01 28.19
CA ALA A 54 6.88 2.01 29.16
C ALA A 54 7.00 3.14 30.19
N ALA A 55 8.22 3.50 30.59
CA ALA A 55 8.47 4.61 31.51
C ALA A 55 8.40 5.99 30.84
N GLY A 56 8.22 6.07 29.52
CA GLY A 56 8.14 7.35 28.78
C GLY A 56 9.43 8.18 28.87
N VAL A 57 10.59 7.52 29.02
CA VAL A 57 11.90 8.21 29.16
C VAL A 57 12.20 9.03 27.90
N LEU A 58 11.88 8.48 26.73
CA LEU A 58 12.02 9.13 25.43
C LEU A 58 10.66 9.67 24.99
N ARG A 59 10.59 10.97 24.67
CA ARG A 59 9.36 11.64 24.27
C ARG A 59 9.35 12.00 22.78
N PRO A 60 8.17 12.14 22.14
CA PRO A 60 8.09 12.51 20.72
C PRO A 60 8.72 13.85 20.34
N ASP A 61 8.92 14.77 21.28
CA ASP A 61 9.57 16.06 21.06
C ASP A 61 11.10 15.99 21.13
N HIS A 62 11.66 14.89 21.63
CA HIS A 62 13.11 14.71 21.70
C HIS A 62 13.75 14.62 20.30
N PRO A 63 15.01 15.07 20.16
CA PRO A 63 15.77 14.94 18.92
C PRO A 63 15.95 13.47 18.54
N HIS A 64 15.86 13.15 17.25
CA HIS A 64 16.05 11.77 16.76
C HIS A 64 17.37 11.14 17.19
N ALA A 65 18.45 11.94 17.23
CA ALA A 65 19.77 11.47 17.67
C ALA A 65 19.75 10.91 19.11
N LEU A 66 18.91 11.45 20.00
CA LEU A 66 18.76 10.92 21.37
C LEU A 66 18.07 9.55 21.37
N HIS A 67 17.04 9.38 20.54
CA HIS A 67 16.38 8.08 20.35
C HIS A 67 17.36 7.03 19.80
N GLN A 68 18.17 7.40 18.80
CA GLN A 68 19.22 6.54 18.24
C GLN A 68 20.25 6.15 19.30
N LEU A 69 20.76 7.12 20.05
CA LEU A 69 21.76 6.90 21.10
C LEU A 69 21.26 5.84 22.08
N VAL A 70 20.05 5.99 22.63
CA VAL A 70 19.52 5.04 23.60
C VAL A 70 19.24 3.68 22.98
N TYR A 71 18.57 3.63 21.82
CA TYR A 71 18.20 2.37 21.16
C TYR A 71 19.43 1.54 20.81
N TYR A 72 20.41 2.13 20.12
CA TYR A 72 21.62 1.41 19.71
C TYR A 72 22.53 1.08 20.89
N SER A 73 22.54 1.88 21.97
CA SER A 73 23.33 1.54 23.18
C SER A 73 22.72 0.37 23.96
N ILE A 74 21.38 0.23 23.97
CA ILE A 74 20.70 -0.93 24.57
C ILE A 74 20.98 -2.20 23.77
N TYR A 75 20.94 -2.11 22.44
CA TYR A 75 21.15 -3.24 21.55
C TYR A 75 22.60 -3.39 21.06
N ALA A 76 23.58 -2.74 21.70
CA ALA A 76 24.98 -2.75 21.26
C ALA A 76 25.57 -4.17 21.16
N GLY A 77 25.15 -5.08 22.05
CA GLY A 77 25.52 -6.51 22.04
C GLY A 77 24.49 -7.45 21.40
N TRP A 78 23.52 -6.95 20.64
CA TRP A 78 22.43 -7.77 20.09
C TRP A 78 22.90 -8.62 18.92
N ASP A 79 22.95 -9.94 19.11
CA ASP A 79 23.27 -10.89 18.05
C ASP A 79 22.06 -11.10 17.11
N ARG A 80 22.07 -10.41 15.97
CA ARG A 80 21.03 -10.53 14.95
C ARG A 80 20.96 -11.91 14.29
N ALA A 81 22.09 -12.62 14.20
CA ALA A 81 22.12 -13.92 13.56
C ALA A 81 21.40 -14.98 14.43
N GLN A 82 21.54 -14.87 15.75
CA GLN A 82 20.90 -15.79 16.69
C GLN A 82 19.52 -15.35 17.17
N ARG A 83 19.23 -14.04 17.23
CA ARG A 83 17.99 -13.51 17.82
C ARG A 83 17.06 -12.81 16.84
N GLY A 84 17.47 -12.64 15.59
CA GLY A 84 16.73 -11.84 14.61
C GLY A 84 16.89 -10.33 14.81
N PRO A 85 16.07 -9.50 14.16
CA PRO A 85 16.15 -8.04 14.30
C PRO A 85 15.81 -7.56 15.72
N PRO A 86 16.49 -6.51 16.22
CA PRO A 86 16.17 -5.93 17.53
C PRO A 86 14.76 -5.29 17.51
N PRO A 87 13.86 -5.68 18.42
CA PRO A 87 12.50 -5.13 18.47
C PRO A 87 12.48 -3.72 19.05
N TYR A 88 11.61 -2.84 18.53
CA TYR A 88 11.34 -1.53 19.13
C TYR A 88 9.93 -1.40 19.73
N TRP A 89 9.05 -2.38 19.50
CA TRP A 89 7.69 -2.42 20.03
C TRP A 89 7.36 -3.81 20.55
N PHE A 90 6.52 -3.84 21.59
CA PHE A 90 6.07 -5.07 22.24
C PHE A 90 4.55 -5.00 22.48
N PRO A 91 3.79 -6.05 22.12
CA PRO A 91 2.37 -6.10 22.44
C PRO A 91 2.16 -6.23 23.95
N SER A 92 1.27 -5.41 24.49
CA SER A 92 0.79 -5.57 25.86
C SER A 92 -0.13 -6.79 25.96
N PRO A 93 0.07 -7.71 26.93
CA PRO A 93 -0.84 -8.84 27.15
C PRO A 93 -2.27 -8.43 27.49
N THR A 94 -2.47 -7.20 27.98
CA THR A 94 -3.81 -6.65 28.26
C THR A 94 -4.40 -6.05 27.00
N ASP A 95 -3.63 -5.23 26.27
CA ASP A 95 -4.14 -4.52 25.09
C ASP A 95 -4.41 -5.47 23.93
N CYS A 96 -3.62 -6.55 23.80
CA CYS A 96 -3.80 -7.52 22.73
C CYS A 96 -5.20 -8.14 22.77
N LYS A 97 -5.76 -8.39 23.96
CA LYS A 97 -7.12 -8.92 24.16
C LYS A 97 -8.22 -7.96 23.72
N GLN A 98 -7.92 -6.67 23.66
CA GLN A 98 -8.86 -5.62 23.26
C GLN A 98 -8.80 -5.31 21.77
N THR A 99 -7.80 -5.84 21.05
CA THR A 99 -7.78 -5.75 19.59
C THR A 99 -8.94 -6.54 18.99
N ASN A 100 -9.39 -6.18 17.80
CA ASN A 100 -10.41 -6.90 17.04
C ASN A 100 -10.13 -8.40 16.97
N LEU A 101 -8.93 -8.78 16.53
CA LEU A 101 -8.54 -10.18 16.45
C LEU A 101 -8.41 -10.81 17.84
N GLY A 102 -7.85 -10.08 18.81
CA GLY A 102 -7.73 -10.55 20.19
C GLY A 102 -9.06 -10.88 20.84
N ARG A 103 -10.10 -10.05 20.64
CA ARG A 103 -11.46 -10.32 21.13
C ARG A 103 -12.02 -11.59 20.52
N VAL A 104 -11.91 -11.75 19.20
CA VAL A 104 -12.35 -12.98 18.52
C VAL A 104 -11.59 -14.21 19.00
N MET A 105 -10.28 -14.09 19.24
CA MET A 105 -9.45 -15.16 19.77
C MET A 105 -9.82 -15.52 21.22
N GLU A 106 -10.08 -14.55 22.08
CA GLU A 106 -10.53 -14.80 23.47
C GLU A 106 -11.90 -15.50 23.49
N GLU A 107 -12.84 -15.05 22.66
CA GLU A 107 -14.20 -15.59 22.63
C GLU A 107 -14.28 -17.00 22.00
N ASN A 108 -13.47 -17.27 20.98
CA ASN A 108 -13.59 -18.48 20.16
C ASN A 108 -12.39 -19.43 20.29
N GLY A 109 -11.21 -18.93 20.64
CA GLY A 109 -9.97 -19.69 20.75
C GLY A 109 -10.08 -20.93 21.63
N PRO A 110 -10.66 -20.86 22.85
CA PRO A 110 -10.85 -22.05 23.69
C PRO A 110 -11.69 -23.15 23.03
N LYS A 111 -12.67 -22.77 22.18
CA LYS A 111 -13.53 -23.72 21.45
C LYS A 111 -12.85 -24.27 20.20
N LEU A 112 -12.09 -23.43 19.50
CA LEU A 112 -11.49 -23.76 18.21
C LEU A 112 -10.14 -24.48 18.33
N LEU A 113 -9.34 -24.14 19.34
CA LEU A 113 -7.99 -24.66 19.56
C LEU A 113 -7.89 -25.52 20.84
N GLY A 114 -8.96 -25.60 21.63
CA GLY A 114 -9.01 -26.40 22.87
C GLY A 114 -7.96 -25.94 23.89
N ALA A 115 -7.37 -26.91 24.60
CA ALA A 115 -6.33 -26.67 25.59
C ALA A 115 -5.03 -26.05 25.04
N SER A 116 -4.88 -25.97 23.70
CA SER A 116 -3.73 -25.31 23.08
C SER A 116 -3.87 -23.78 23.06
N TYR A 117 -5.08 -23.24 23.25
CA TYR A 117 -5.27 -21.80 23.40
C TYR A 117 -4.82 -21.34 24.78
N LYS A 118 -4.01 -20.28 24.84
CA LYS A 118 -3.55 -19.67 26.10
C LYS A 118 -3.94 -18.20 26.17
N ASP A 119 -3.46 -17.43 25.21
CA ASP A 119 -3.73 -16.00 25.05
C ASP A 119 -3.54 -15.60 23.57
N PRO A 120 -3.96 -14.39 23.16
CA PRO A 120 -3.87 -13.96 21.77
C PRO A 120 -2.44 -13.91 21.21
N ILE A 121 -1.43 -13.59 22.03
CA ILE A 121 -0.04 -13.45 21.57
C ILE A 121 0.55 -14.84 21.33
N SER A 122 0.53 -15.71 22.34
CA SER A 122 1.14 -17.04 22.26
C SER A 122 0.40 -17.99 21.33
N SER A 123 -0.91 -17.78 21.13
CA SER A 123 -1.75 -18.62 20.28
C SER A 123 -1.90 -18.09 18.85
N PHE A 124 -1.34 -16.92 18.52
CA PHE A 124 -1.53 -16.29 17.20
C PHE A 124 -1.17 -17.23 16.04
N GLY A 125 -0.01 -17.89 16.11
CA GLY A 125 0.42 -18.83 15.06
C GLY A 125 -0.48 -20.06 14.91
N LEU A 126 -1.08 -20.54 16.01
CA LEU A 126 -2.07 -21.62 15.96
C LEU A 126 -3.38 -21.15 15.34
N PHE A 127 -3.85 -19.96 15.72
CA PHE A 127 -5.07 -19.38 15.18
C PHE A 127 -4.94 -19.01 13.70
N HIS A 128 -3.77 -18.51 13.27
CA HIS A 128 -3.45 -18.31 11.86
C HIS A 128 -3.53 -19.62 11.09
N ARG A 129 -2.84 -20.69 11.53
CA ARG A 129 -2.93 -22.01 10.89
C ARG A 129 -4.37 -22.53 10.82
N PHE A 130 -5.13 -22.37 11.89
CA PHE A 130 -6.56 -22.69 11.91
C PHE A 130 -7.32 -21.92 10.83
N SER A 131 -7.09 -20.61 10.68
CA SER A 131 -7.77 -19.78 9.68
C SER A 131 -7.47 -20.20 8.23
N VAL A 132 -6.27 -20.73 7.97
CA VAL A 132 -5.88 -21.24 6.65
C VAL A 132 -6.55 -22.59 6.37
N GLN A 133 -6.69 -23.44 7.38
CA GLN A 133 -7.23 -24.80 7.24
C GLN A 133 -8.76 -24.84 7.30
N ASN A 134 -9.38 -23.94 8.05
CA ASN A 134 -10.82 -23.92 8.36
C ASN A 134 -11.45 -22.60 7.89
N GLN A 135 -11.28 -22.28 6.60
CA GLN A 135 -11.64 -20.98 6.06
C GLN A 135 -13.14 -20.64 6.21
N GLU A 136 -14.04 -21.61 6.04
CA GLU A 136 -15.49 -21.38 6.23
C GLU A 136 -15.82 -20.93 7.66
N VAL A 137 -15.19 -21.56 8.68
CA VAL A 137 -15.39 -21.17 10.08
C VAL A 137 -14.83 -19.78 10.33
N TYR A 138 -13.61 -19.50 9.85
CA TYR A 138 -12.97 -18.20 10.02
C TYR A 138 -13.78 -17.07 9.38
N TRP A 139 -14.18 -17.21 8.12
CA TRP A 139 -14.96 -16.19 7.41
C TRP A 139 -16.34 -15.98 8.03
N LYS A 140 -16.96 -17.02 8.59
CA LYS A 140 -18.21 -16.87 9.35
C LYS A 140 -18.05 -15.99 10.58
N LEU A 141 -16.89 -16.00 11.24
CA LEU A 141 -16.60 -15.11 12.37
C LEU A 141 -16.41 -13.67 11.86
N VAL A 142 -15.54 -13.48 10.87
CA VAL A 142 -15.21 -12.14 10.34
C VAL A 142 -16.43 -11.44 9.75
N LEU A 143 -17.30 -12.14 9.01
CA LEU A 143 -18.49 -11.54 8.40
C LEU A 143 -19.47 -10.94 9.43
N LYS A 144 -19.45 -11.40 10.68
CA LYS A 144 -20.28 -10.81 11.75
C LYS A 144 -19.77 -9.45 12.22
N GLU A 145 -18.49 -9.19 12.02
CA GLU A 145 -17.81 -7.98 12.47
C GLU A 145 -17.87 -6.86 11.43
N LEU A 146 -18.00 -7.22 10.15
CA LEU A 146 -18.03 -6.28 9.03
C LEU A 146 -19.47 -5.84 8.68
N SER A 147 -19.59 -4.62 8.18
CA SER A 147 -20.86 -4.05 7.69
C SER A 147 -21.20 -4.56 6.28
N VAL A 148 -21.44 -5.86 6.14
CA VAL A 148 -21.81 -6.51 4.87
C VAL A 148 -23.26 -6.97 4.93
N LYS A 149 -24.07 -6.53 3.96
CA LYS A 149 -25.48 -6.90 3.83
C LYS A 149 -25.70 -7.66 2.53
N PHE A 150 -26.20 -8.88 2.65
CA PHE A 150 -26.68 -9.64 1.51
C PHE A 150 -28.19 -9.41 1.32
N VAL A 151 -28.62 -9.15 0.09
CA VAL A 151 -30.04 -9.18 -0.28
C VAL A 151 -30.51 -10.62 -0.49
N ARG A 152 -29.61 -11.47 -0.97
CA ARG A 152 -29.76 -12.92 -0.94
C ARG A 152 -28.51 -13.51 -0.32
N GLU A 153 -28.67 -14.20 0.80
CA GLU A 153 -27.58 -14.86 1.51
C GLU A 153 -26.89 -15.93 0.64
N PRO A 154 -25.58 -16.17 0.82
CA PRO A 154 -24.91 -17.29 0.19
C PRO A 154 -25.45 -18.64 0.68
N LYS A 155 -25.42 -19.66 -0.18
CA LYS A 155 -25.78 -21.04 0.21
C LYS A 155 -24.76 -21.65 1.19
N THR A 156 -23.48 -21.35 0.98
CA THR A 156 -22.33 -21.69 1.81
C THR A 156 -21.28 -20.59 1.62
N ILE A 157 -20.32 -20.48 2.53
CA ILE A 157 -19.22 -19.54 2.38
C ILE A 157 -18.28 -19.98 1.26
N LEU A 158 -17.92 -21.25 1.22
CA LEU A 158 -16.96 -21.83 0.29
C LEU A 158 -17.50 -23.15 -0.26
N ASP A 159 -17.71 -23.21 -1.57
CA ASP A 159 -18.04 -24.44 -2.26
C ASP A 159 -16.80 -24.96 -3.01
N ALA A 160 -16.31 -26.14 -2.61
CA ALA A 160 -15.17 -26.82 -3.20
C ALA A 160 -15.56 -28.09 -3.99
N SER A 161 -16.85 -28.25 -4.32
CA SER A 161 -17.38 -29.46 -4.96
C SER A 161 -17.09 -29.54 -6.46
N ASP A 162 -16.98 -28.39 -7.15
CA ASP A 162 -16.70 -28.31 -8.59
C ASP A 162 -15.21 -28.51 -8.88
N LYS A 163 -14.84 -29.75 -9.23
CA LYS A 163 -13.47 -30.12 -9.61
C LYS A 163 -13.09 -29.75 -11.06
N SER A 164 -14.02 -29.21 -11.85
CA SER A 164 -13.80 -28.86 -13.28
C SER A 164 -13.18 -27.47 -13.47
N LYS A 165 -13.41 -26.58 -12.51
CA LYS A 165 -12.56 -25.41 -12.26
C LYS A 165 -11.47 -25.82 -11.27
N LYS A 166 -10.35 -25.11 -11.18
CA LYS A 166 -9.32 -25.42 -10.17
C LYS A 166 -9.78 -25.16 -8.71
N GLY A 167 -11.03 -24.79 -8.37
CA GLY A 167 -12.07 -25.76 -7.97
C GLY A 167 -12.81 -25.31 -6.72
N TRP A 168 -13.08 -23.99 -6.64
CA TRP A 168 -13.71 -23.38 -5.47
C TRP A 168 -14.50 -22.13 -5.86
N SER A 169 -15.66 -21.93 -5.26
CA SER A 169 -16.48 -20.74 -5.38
C SER A 169 -16.78 -20.15 -4.02
N TRP A 170 -16.60 -18.84 -3.89
CA TRP A 170 -16.92 -18.10 -2.68
C TRP A 170 -18.30 -17.48 -2.77
N PHE A 171 -19.08 -17.59 -1.69
CA PHE A 171 -20.45 -17.10 -1.59
C PHE A 171 -21.38 -17.50 -2.77
N PRO A 172 -21.43 -18.78 -3.18
CA PRO A 172 -22.32 -19.21 -4.25
C PRO A 172 -23.77 -18.82 -3.97
N GLY A 173 -24.38 -18.16 -4.94
CA GLY A 173 -25.76 -17.69 -4.88
C GLY A 173 -25.96 -16.35 -4.17
N ALA A 174 -24.96 -15.79 -3.50
CA ALA A 174 -25.10 -14.51 -2.82
C ALA A 174 -25.37 -13.37 -3.82
N VAL A 175 -26.23 -12.43 -3.40
CA VAL A 175 -26.55 -11.21 -4.14
C VAL A 175 -26.47 -10.02 -3.18
N LEU A 176 -25.72 -9.00 -3.60
CA LEU A 176 -25.48 -7.79 -2.81
C LEU A 176 -25.14 -6.60 -3.72
N ASN A 177 -25.02 -5.43 -3.10
CA ASN A 177 -24.31 -4.29 -3.66
C ASN A 177 -23.33 -3.77 -2.59
N ILE A 178 -22.04 -3.93 -2.86
CA ILE A 178 -20.99 -3.60 -1.88
C ILE A 178 -20.85 -2.10 -1.63
N ALA A 179 -21.23 -1.25 -2.60
CA ALA A 179 -21.28 0.19 -2.38
C ALA A 179 -22.45 0.57 -1.46
N GLU A 180 -23.62 -0.09 -1.58
CA GLU A 180 -24.71 0.10 -0.62
C GLU A 180 -24.24 -0.21 0.82
N CYS A 181 -23.51 -1.32 1.01
CA CYS A 181 -22.94 -1.69 2.31
C CYS A 181 -22.07 -0.57 2.92
N CYS A 182 -21.37 0.20 2.09
CA CYS A 182 -20.54 1.33 2.54
C CYS A 182 -21.36 2.55 3.01
N LEU A 183 -22.58 2.69 2.50
CA LEU A 183 -23.42 3.90 2.61
C LEU A 183 -24.54 3.79 3.65
N LEU A 184 -24.77 2.59 4.19
CA LEU A 184 -25.81 2.35 5.18
C LEU A 184 -25.31 2.60 6.61
N PRO A 185 -26.19 3.07 7.51
CA PRO A 185 -25.90 3.06 8.94
C PRO A 185 -25.78 1.61 9.42
N TRP A 186 -24.99 1.41 10.48
CA TRP A 186 -24.77 0.11 11.09
C TRP A 186 -24.80 0.23 12.62
N PRO A 187 -25.95 0.00 13.26
CA PRO A 187 -26.12 0.22 14.69
C PRO A 187 -25.14 -0.58 15.57
N SER A 188 -24.76 -1.80 15.18
CA SER A 188 -23.79 -2.60 15.95
C SER A 188 -22.38 -2.00 15.98
N GLN A 189 -22.06 -1.12 15.02
CA GLN A 189 -20.83 -0.32 14.99
C GLN A 189 -21.05 1.12 15.51
N ASN A 190 -22.23 1.44 16.07
CA ASN A 190 -22.65 2.79 16.45
C ASN A 190 -22.55 3.82 15.30
N ARG A 191 -22.73 3.37 14.05
CA ARG A 191 -22.69 4.22 12.86
C ARG A 191 -24.11 4.61 12.45
N THR A 192 -24.39 5.90 12.48
CA THR A 192 -25.67 6.52 12.11
C THR A 192 -25.51 7.40 10.87
N ASP A 193 -26.61 7.93 10.36
CA ASP A 193 -26.62 8.87 9.24
C ASP A 193 -25.79 10.14 9.50
N ASP A 194 -25.71 10.59 10.76
CA ASP A 194 -24.94 11.76 11.20
C ASP A 194 -23.48 11.44 11.51
N SER A 195 -23.09 10.15 11.45
CA SER A 195 -21.71 9.76 11.69
C SER A 195 -20.80 10.31 10.60
N MET A 196 -19.59 10.68 11.01
CA MET A 196 -18.59 11.20 10.08
C MET A 196 -18.16 10.12 9.10
N ALA A 197 -18.28 10.40 7.80
CA ALA A 197 -17.87 9.48 6.74
C ALA A 197 -16.53 9.90 6.14
N ILE A 198 -16.39 11.17 5.76
CA ILE A 198 -15.17 11.68 5.14
C ILE A 198 -14.75 12.98 5.83
N VAL A 199 -13.45 13.11 6.12
CA VAL A 199 -12.82 14.38 6.48
C VAL A 199 -11.73 14.69 5.46
N TRP A 200 -11.57 15.94 5.06
CA TRP A 200 -10.50 16.30 4.14
C TRP A 200 -9.93 17.68 4.36
N GLY A 201 -8.68 17.84 3.94
CA GLY A 201 -7.96 19.10 3.94
C GLY A 201 -7.38 19.37 2.56
N ASP A 202 -7.39 20.64 2.16
CA ASP A 202 -6.81 21.09 0.90
C ASP A 202 -5.39 21.64 1.13
N GLU A 203 -4.50 21.47 0.15
CA GLU A 203 -3.17 22.07 0.20
C GLU A 203 -3.25 23.59 0.02
N GLY A 204 -2.74 24.32 1.01
CA GLY A 204 -2.66 25.78 0.99
C GLY A 204 -1.73 26.31 2.09
N PHE A 205 -1.30 27.56 1.94
CA PHE A 205 -0.44 28.25 2.93
C PHE A 205 -1.32 28.90 4.01
N GLY A 206 -1.80 28.12 4.98
CA GLY A 206 -2.60 28.63 6.10
C GLY A 206 -3.37 27.56 6.88
N ASP A 207 -4.01 27.96 7.98
CA ASP A 207 -4.97 27.15 8.73
C ASP A 207 -6.33 27.13 7.99
N TYR A 208 -6.40 26.41 6.87
CA TYR A 208 -7.70 26.14 6.25
C TYR A 208 -8.52 25.23 7.16
N PRO A 209 -9.83 25.48 7.31
CA PRO A 209 -10.69 24.60 8.09
C PRO A 209 -10.71 23.19 7.48
N VAL A 210 -10.68 22.18 8.33
CA VAL A 210 -10.93 20.79 7.92
C VAL A 210 -12.37 20.70 7.45
N ASN A 211 -12.54 20.19 6.23
CA ASN A 211 -13.85 19.91 5.68
C ASN A 211 -14.32 18.53 6.13
N HIS A 212 -15.64 18.34 6.16
CA HIS A 212 -16.25 17.13 6.66
C HIS A 212 -17.54 16.78 5.91
N MET A 213 -17.88 15.50 5.90
CA MET A 213 -19.07 14.96 5.27
C MET A 213 -19.61 13.80 6.10
N SER A 214 -20.87 13.92 6.49
CA SER A 214 -21.63 12.86 7.15
C SER A 214 -21.94 11.70 6.21
N LEU A 215 -22.30 10.56 6.78
CA LEU A 215 -22.74 9.40 6.01
C LEU A 215 -23.97 9.69 5.14
N LYS A 216 -24.92 10.47 5.65
CA LYS A 216 -26.12 10.88 4.90
C LYS A 216 -25.79 11.75 3.70
N GLU A 217 -24.88 12.71 3.86
CA GLU A 217 -24.43 13.58 2.76
C GLU A 217 -23.69 12.77 1.69
N LEU A 218 -22.77 11.90 2.10
CA LEU A 218 -22.06 11.00 1.19
C LEU A 218 -23.04 10.14 0.39
N ARG A 219 -23.98 9.48 1.07
CA ARG A 219 -25.02 8.66 0.43
C ARG A 219 -25.85 9.48 -0.56
N THR A 220 -26.25 10.70 -0.20
CA THR A 220 -27.04 11.57 -1.07
C THR A 220 -26.28 11.92 -2.34
N GLN A 221 -25.01 12.34 -2.22
CA GLN A 221 -24.19 12.70 -3.38
C GLN A 221 -23.90 11.49 -4.27
N VAL A 222 -23.62 10.32 -3.68
CA VAL A 222 -23.42 9.07 -4.42
C VAL A 222 -24.68 8.70 -5.21
N MET A 223 -25.87 8.82 -4.60
CA MET A 223 -27.14 8.59 -5.30
C MET A 223 -27.34 9.58 -6.44
N THR A 224 -27.05 10.87 -6.25
CA THR A 224 -27.14 11.88 -7.32
C THR A 224 -26.25 11.53 -8.51
N VAL A 225 -25.00 11.12 -8.27
CA VAL A 225 -24.09 10.71 -9.34
C VAL A 225 -24.58 9.43 -10.02
N ALA A 226 -25.08 8.45 -9.28
CA ALA A 226 -25.63 7.22 -9.86
C ALA A 226 -26.84 7.49 -10.75
N ILE A 227 -27.73 8.41 -10.36
CA ILE A 227 -28.86 8.88 -11.18
C ILE A 227 -28.35 9.51 -12.47
N ALA A 228 -27.36 10.39 -12.41
CA ALA A 228 -26.81 11.04 -13.59
C ALA A 228 -26.17 10.04 -14.56
N LEU A 229 -25.43 9.04 -14.04
CA LEU A 229 -24.85 7.94 -14.82
C LEU A 229 -25.91 7.15 -15.59
N ASP A 230 -27.05 6.85 -14.97
CA ASP A 230 -28.14 6.09 -15.59
C ASP A 230 -28.81 6.80 -16.76
N THR A 231 -28.65 8.11 -16.87
CA THR A 231 -29.14 8.86 -18.03
C THR A 231 -28.25 8.73 -19.26
N MET A 232 -27.05 8.16 -19.11
CA MET A 232 -25.99 8.19 -20.13
C MET A 232 -25.40 6.83 -20.46
N PHE A 233 -25.39 5.90 -19.52
CA PHE A 233 -24.65 4.64 -19.64
C PHE A 233 -25.55 3.44 -19.35
N ARG A 234 -25.10 2.25 -19.76
CA ARG A 234 -25.78 0.99 -19.50
C ARG A 234 -25.07 0.21 -18.39
N LYS A 235 -25.83 -0.55 -17.61
CA LYS A 235 -25.29 -1.42 -16.55
C LYS A 235 -24.18 -2.31 -17.12
N GLY A 236 -23.10 -2.47 -16.37
CA GLY A 236 -21.89 -3.16 -16.80
C GLY A 236 -20.93 -2.34 -17.67
N ASP A 237 -21.30 -1.11 -18.07
CA ASP A 237 -20.37 -0.20 -18.73
C ASP A 237 -19.19 0.12 -17.82
N ARG A 238 -18.00 0.22 -18.43
CA ARG A 238 -16.74 0.47 -17.73
C ARG A 238 -16.43 1.96 -17.81
N ILE A 239 -16.24 2.58 -16.65
CA ILE A 239 -16.08 4.02 -16.50
C ILE A 239 -14.80 4.28 -15.72
N ALA A 240 -13.87 5.00 -16.34
CA ALA A 240 -12.58 5.28 -15.75
C ALA A 240 -12.63 6.46 -14.78
N ILE A 241 -11.72 6.44 -13.81
CA ILE A 241 -11.43 7.58 -12.95
C ILE A 241 -9.93 7.85 -13.05
N ASP A 242 -9.59 9.04 -13.50
CA ASP A 242 -8.22 9.55 -13.65
C ASP A 242 -8.16 10.95 -13.01
N MET A 243 -7.99 10.98 -11.69
CA MET A 243 -7.84 12.20 -10.90
C MET A 243 -7.31 11.87 -9.50
N PRO A 244 -6.75 12.88 -8.79
CA PRO A 244 -6.47 12.77 -7.36
C PRO A 244 -7.67 12.22 -6.58
N MET A 245 -7.40 11.43 -5.53
CA MET A 245 -8.45 10.85 -4.70
C MET A 245 -9.04 11.90 -3.76
N THR A 246 -9.87 12.76 -4.35
CA THR A 246 -10.66 13.75 -3.64
C THR A 246 -11.97 13.17 -3.14
N CYS A 247 -12.71 13.92 -2.31
CA CYS A 247 -14.06 13.55 -1.91
C CYS A 247 -14.96 13.22 -3.13
N ASN A 248 -14.89 14.02 -4.20
CA ASN A 248 -15.61 13.76 -5.46
C ASN A 248 -15.19 12.44 -6.12
N ALA A 249 -13.89 12.09 -6.08
CA ALA A 249 -13.42 10.83 -6.62
C ALA A 249 -14.00 9.62 -5.86
N VAL A 250 -14.11 9.71 -4.52
CA VAL A 250 -14.76 8.69 -3.67
C VAL A 250 -16.24 8.56 -3.99
N ILE A 251 -16.94 9.69 -4.14
CA ILE A 251 -18.36 9.72 -4.51
C ILE A 251 -18.58 9.05 -5.87
N VAL A 252 -17.80 9.43 -6.89
CA VAL A 252 -17.87 8.84 -8.23
C VAL A 252 -17.58 7.35 -8.19
N TYR A 253 -16.53 6.94 -7.46
CA TYR A 253 -16.15 5.54 -7.32
C TYR A 253 -17.31 4.68 -6.76
N LEU A 254 -17.91 5.11 -5.65
CA LEU A 254 -19.04 4.40 -5.05
C LEU A 254 -20.29 4.46 -5.93
N ALA A 255 -20.55 5.56 -6.62
CA ALA A 255 -21.72 5.73 -7.49
C ALA A 255 -21.69 4.82 -8.71
N ILE A 256 -20.51 4.63 -9.33
CA ILE A 256 -20.32 3.69 -10.44
C ILE A 256 -20.70 2.28 -9.97
N ILE A 257 -20.21 1.84 -8.80
CA ILE A 257 -20.49 0.51 -8.25
C ILE A 257 -21.96 0.38 -7.81
N LEU A 258 -22.51 1.40 -7.13
CA LEU A 258 -23.91 1.43 -6.69
C LEU A 258 -24.86 1.29 -7.89
N GLY A 259 -24.50 1.96 -8.99
CA GLY A 259 -25.21 1.92 -10.24
C GLY A 259 -24.99 0.66 -11.08
N GLY A 260 -24.22 -0.34 -10.61
CA GLY A 260 -23.97 -1.58 -11.37
C GLY A 260 -23.09 -1.39 -12.61
N PHE A 261 -22.30 -0.33 -12.63
CA PHE A 261 -21.23 -0.09 -13.60
C PHE A 261 -19.89 -0.61 -13.04
N VAL A 262 -18.85 -0.57 -13.86
CA VAL A 262 -17.51 -1.06 -13.48
C VAL A 262 -16.53 0.10 -13.45
N VAL A 263 -15.87 0.31 -12.32
CA VAL A 263 -14.80 1.30 -12.20
C VAL A 263 -13.55 0.84 -12.96
N VAL A 264 -12.86 1.75 -13.62
CA VAL A 264 -11.50 1.55 -14.14
C VAL A 264 -10.56 2.55 -13.47
N GLY A 265 -9.76 2.09 -12.51
CA GLY A 265 -8.82 2.96 -11.79
C GLY A 265 -7.58 3.28 -12.62
N ILE A 266 -7.34 4.56 -12.90
CA ILE A 266 -6.14 5.03 -13.61
C ILE A 266 -5.40 6.02 -12.72
N ALA A 267 -4.07 5.87 -12.61
CA ALA A 267 -3.28 6.76 -11.78
C ALA A 267 -3.13 8.13 -12.46
N ASP A 268 -3.47 9.19 -11.72
CA ASP A 268 -3.41 10.61 -12.11
C ASP A 268 -2.01 11.12 -12.51
N SER A 269 -0.99 10.35 -12.17
CA SER A 269 0.40 10.60 -12.57
C SER A 269 0.74 10.16 -13.99
N PHE A 270 -0.05 9.31 -14.65
CA PHE A 270 0.35 8.71 -15.92
C PHE A 270 0.43 9.71 -17.08
N ALA A 271 1.31 9.39 -18.04
CA ALA A 271 1.41 10.10 -19.31
C ALA A 271 0.17 9.84 -20.21
N PRO A 272 -0.13 10.71 -21.18
CA PRO A 272 -1.29 10.57 -22.07
C PRO A 272 -1.42 9.18 -22.72
N GLN A 273 -0.31 8.66 -23.25
CA GLN A 273 -0.28 7.34 -23.90
C GLN A 273 -0.66 6.21 -22.94
N GLU A 274 -0.23 6.31 -21.68
CA GLU A 274 -0.50 5.29 -20.65
C GLU A 274 -1.94 5.34 -20.15
N ILE A 275 -2.55 6.53 -20.11
CA ILE A 275 -4.00 6.73 -19.90
C ILE A 275 -4.78 6.08 -21.05
N GLY A 276 -4.44 6.43 -22.30
CA GLY A 276 -5.06 5.89 -23.50
C GLY A 276 -5.00 4.36 -23.60
N ASN A 277 -3.83 3.79 -23.30
CA ASN A 277 -3.64 2.33 -23.27
C ASN A 277 -4.57 1.66 -22.26
N ARG A 278 -4.66 2.18 -21.03
CA ARG A 278 -5.55 1.64 -19.98
C ARG A 278 -7.02 1.74 -20.36
N MET A 279 -7.43 2.87 -20.94
CA MET A 279 -8.78 3.05 -21.48
C MET A 279 -9.11 1.99 -22.54
N ARG A 280 -8.19 1.75 -23.48
CA ARG A 280 -8.34 0.77 -24.57
C ARG A 280 -8.43 -0.66 -24.05
N VAL A 281 -7.45 -1.12 -23.26
CA VAL A 281 -7.40 -2.53 -22.81
C VAL A 281 -8.52 -2.85 -21.83
N ALA A 282 -8.93 -1.88 -21.00
CA ALA A 282 -10.10 -2.02 -20.15
C ALA A 282 -11.41 -1.82 -20.90
N LYS A 283 -11.41 -1.35 -22.16
CA LYS A 283 -12.64 -1.04 -22.93
C LYS A 283 -13.56 -0.05 -22.20
N ALA A 284 -12.97 0.98 -21.59
CA ALA A 284 -13.70 2.02 -20.88
C ALA A 284 -14.42 2.96 -21.85
N LYS A 285 -15.67 3.31 -21.55
CA LYS A 285 -16.54 4.14 -22.40
C LYS A 285 -16.46 5.64 -22.08
N ALA A 286 -16.13 5.97 -20.84
CA ALA A 286 -16.01 7.33 -20.36
C ALA A 286 -14.96 7.41 -19.25
N ILE A 287 -14.54 8.64 -18.93
CA ILE A 287 -13.54 8.93 -17.91
C ILE A 287 -13.96 10.15 -17.08
N PHE A 288 -13.96 10.02 -15.76
CA PHE A 288 -13.99 11.16 -14.85
C PHE A 288 -12.55 11.65 -14.63
N THR A 289 -12.35 12.96 -14.78
CA THR A 289 -11.04 13.61 -14.65
C THR A 289 -11.19 14.98 -14.00
N GLN A 290 -10.08 15.58 -13.59
CA GLN A 290 -10.03 16.99 -13.22
C GLN A 290 -9.41 17.85 -14.32
N ASP A 291 -9.72 19.14 -14.30
CA ASP A 291 -9.05 20.12 -15.15
C ASP A 291 -7.53 20.14 -14.89
N PHE A 292 -7.14 20.13 -13.61
CA PHE A 292 -5.75 20.13 -13.16
C PHE A 292 -5.50 19.25 -11.94
N ILE A 293 -4.23 18.90 -11.72
CA ILE A 293 -3.73 18.44 -10.42
C ILE A 293 -3.07 19.61 -9.72
N ILE A 294 -3.46 19.86 -8.47
CA ILE A 294 -2.81 20.84 -7.60
C ILE A 294 -1.96 20.08 -6.60
N ARG A 295 -0.64 20.28 -6.66
CA ARG A 295 0.31 19.57 -5.80
C ARG A 295 1.59 20.38 -5.59
N GLY A 296 1.99 20.59 -4.34
CA GLY A 296 3.21 21.32 -4.00
C GLY A 296 3.16 22.79 -4.43
N GLY A 297 1.97 23.41 -4.38
CA GLY A 297 1.73 24.75 -4.90
C GLY A 297 1.82 24.88 -6.44
N LYS A 298 1.90 23.77 -7.17
CA LYS A 298 1.98 23.74 -8.64
C LYS A 298 0.71 23.16 -9.24
N LYS A 299 0.40 23.61 -10.46
CA LYS A 299 -0.75 23.20 -11.25
C LYS A 299 -0.28 22.38 -12.45
N PHE A 300 -0.79 21.16 -12.60
CA PHE A 300 -0.45 20.25 -13.72
C PHE A 300 -1.69 19.98 -14.58
N PRO A 301 -1.62 20.08 -15.92
CA PRO A 301 -2.78 20.02 -16.80
C PRO A 301 -3.27 18.58 -17.03
N LEU A 302 -4.15 18.08 -16.16
CA LEU A 302 -4.63 16.69 -16.21
C LEU A 302 -5.59 16.46 -17.38
N TYR A 303 -6.59 17.34 -17.55
CA TYR A 303 -7.55 17.20 -18.64
C TYR A 303 -6.88 17.20 -20.02
N SER A 304 -5.83 18.00 -20.22
CA SER A 304 -5.03 17.99 -21.46
C SER A 304 -4.46 16.60 -21.75
N ARG A 305 -3.91 15.93 -20.73
CA ARG A 305 -3.36 14.58 -20.89
C ARG A 305 -4.43 13.56 -21.28
N VAL A 306 -5.63 13.67 -20.70
CA VAL A 306 -6.76 12.81 -21.06
C VAL A 306 -7.19 13.04 -22.51
N MET A 307 -7.28 14.31 -22.94
CA MET A 307 -7.62 14.64 -24.33
C MET A 307 -6.62 14.08 -25.35
N GLU A 308 -5.32 14.16 -25.04
CA GLU A 308 -4.24 13.62 -25.86
C GLU A 308 -4.23 12.08 -25.85
N GLY A 309 -4.60 11.46 -24.72
CA GLY A 309 -4.55 10.01 -24.54
C GLY A 309 -5.75 9.25 -25.09
N THR A 310 -6.95 9.85 -25.11
CA THR A 310 -8.17 9.13 -25.49
C THR A 310 -9.25 10.05 -26.09
N SER A 311 -10.02 9.50 -27.02
CA SER A 311 -11.23 10.12 -27.60
C SER A 311 -12.52 9.80 -26.82
N ALA A 312 -12.44 8.98 -25.76
CA ALA A 312 -13.60 8.65 -24.93
C ALA A 312 -14.17 9.89 -24.23
N LYS A 313 -15.49 9.91 -24.00
CA LYS A 313 -16.18 11.02 -23.33
C LYS A 313 -15.58 11.27 -21.95
N ALA A 314 -15.16 12.51 -21.68
CA ALA A 314 -14.70 12.93 -20.36
C ALA A 314 -15.77 13.73 -19.62
N ILE A 315 -15.86 13.49 -18.31
CA ILE A 315 -16.58 14.35 -17.36
C ILE A 315 -15.52 15.06 -16.53
N VAL A 316 -15.45 16.38 -16.65
CA VAL A 316 -14.37 17.20 -16.09
C VAL A 316 -14.83 17.90 -14.82
N ILE A 317 -14.12 17.66 -13.72
CA ILE A 317 -14.37 18.21 -12.39
C ILE A 317 -13.37 19.35 -12.13
N PRO A 318 -13.78 20.51 -11.58
CA PRO A 318 -12.85 21.55 -11.22
C PRO A 318 -11.92 21.08 -10.09
N ALA A 319 -10.63 21.40 -10.20
CA ALA A 319 -9.65 21.13 -9.14
C ALA A 319 -9.85 22.02 -7.90
N THR A 320 -10.34 23.24 -8.12
CA THR A 320 -10.61 24.25 -7.08
C THR A 320 -11.85 25.04 -7.43
N GLY A 321 -12.70 25.31 -6.43
CA GLY A 321 -13.95 26.05 -6.62
C GLY A 321 -14.95 25.32 -7.51
N ASP A 322 -15.92 26.07 -8.05
CA ASP A 322 -17.06 25.51 -8.78
C ASP A 322 -16.96 25.61 -10.31
N SER A 323 -15.93 26.28 -10.82
CA SER A 323 -15.77 26.59 -12.24
C SER A 323 -14.52 25.94 -12.81
N LEU A 324 -14.65 25.37 -14.02
CA LEU A 324 -13.52 24.78 -14.73
C LEU A 324 -12.54 25.86 -15.18
N GLY A 325 -11.24 25.60 -14.99
CA GLY A 325 -10.18 26.42 -15.57
C GLY A 325 -9.83 26.03 -17.02
N VAL A 326 -10.65 25.19 -17.66
CA VAL A 326 -10.51 24.71 -19.04
C VAL A 326 -11.87 24.66 -19.71
N THR A 327 -11.89 24.75 -21.05
CA THR A 327 -13.10 24.51 -21.84
C THR A 327 -13.15 23.04 -22.26
N PRO A 328 -14.19 22.27 -21.86
CA PRO A 328 -14.34 20.90 -22.34
C PRO A 328 -14.44 20.84 -23.88
N ARG A 329 -13.79 19.86 -24.50
CA ARG A 329 -13.93 19.60 -25.95
C ARG A 329 -15.36 19.20 -26.29
N ASN A 330 -15.71 19.31 -27.57
CA ASN A 330 -17.03 18.88 -28.05
C ASN A 330 -17.28 17.39 -27.70
N GLY A 331 -18.41 17.12 -27.03
CA GLY A 331 -18.77 15.79 -26.55
C GLY A 331 -18.34 15.48 -25.12
N ASP A 332 -17.40 16.22 -24.53
CA ASP A 332 -17.10 16.15 -23.10
C ASP A 332 -18.07 17.05 -22.31
N MET A 333 -18.07 16.92 -20.99
CA MET A 333 -19.06 17.58 -20.15
C MET A 333 -18.44 18.10 -18.86
N SER A 334 -18.89 19.27 -18.40
CA SER A 334 -18.51 19.76 -17.08
C SER A 334 -19.19 18.95 -15.98
N TRP A 335 -18.61 18.95 -14.78
CA TRP A 335 -19.23 18.33 -13.61
C TRP A 335 -20.62 18.87 -13.31
N LYS A 336 -20.80 20.19 -13.46
CA LYS A 336 -22.09 20.86 -13.27
C LYS A 336 -23.14 20.36 -14.26
N ASP A 337 -22.79 20.29 -15.55
CA ASP A 337 -23.71 19.80 -16.59
C ASP A 337 -24.02 18.32 -16.39
N PHE A 338 -23.03 17.53 -15.96
CA PHE A 338 -23.21 16.13 -15.60
C PHE A 338 -24.23 15.98 -14.46
N LEU A 339 -24.05 16.68 -13.35
CA LEU A 339 -24.96 16.62 -12.20
C LEU A 339 -26.35 17.17 -12.53
N SER A 340 -26.46 18.15 -13.44
CA SER A 340 -27.76 18.68 -13.89
C SER A 340 -28.64 17.60 -14.51
N ARG A 341 -28.05 16.49 -15.00
CA ARG A 341 -28.81 15.33 -15.49
C ARG A 341 -29.54 14.60 -14.36
N ALA A 342 -29.18 14.77 -13.11
CA ALA A 342 -29.98 14.25 -12.00
C ALA A 342 -31.12 15.21 -11.59
N ALA A 343 -31.11 16.47 -12.04
CA ALA A 343 -32.12 17.44 -11.66
C ALA A 343 -33.52 17.03 -12.14
N GLY A 344 -34.53 17.25 -11.30
CA GLY A 344 -35.92 16.88 -11.57
C GLY A 344 -36.24 15.39 -11.46
N ARG A 345 -35.26 14.54 -11.13
CA ARG A 345 -35.47 13.10 -10.83
C ARG A 345 -35.61 12.87 -9.33
N SER A 346 -36.12 11.70 -8.95
CA SER A 346 -36.17 11.26 -7.55
C SER A 346 -34.78 11.30 -6.94
N SER A 347 -34.65 11.86 -5.73
CA SER A 347 -33.39 11.86 -4.97
C SER A 347 -33.02 10.47 -4.44
N MET A 348 -33.98 9.54 -4.42
CA MET A 348 -33.77 8.15 -4.02
C MET A 348 -33.31 7.32 -5.21
N TYR A 349 -32.20 6.61 -5.04
CA TYR A 349 -31.66 5.67 -6.02
C TYR A 349 -31.77 4.23 -5.52
N SER A 350 -32.26 3.32 -6.36
CA SER A 350 -32.29 1.89 -6.06
C SER A 350 -30.96 1.24 -6.47
N PRO A 351 -30.17 0.68 -5.53
CA PRO A 351 -28.92 0.00 -5.87
C PRO A 351 -29.12 -1.13 -6.87
N VAL A 352 -28.15 -1.33 -7.77
CA VAL A 352 -28.17 -2.48 -8.68
C VAL A 352 -27.55 -3.67 -7.96
N TYR A 353 -28.40 -4.62 -7.58
CA TYR A 353 -27.97 -5.85 -6.91
C TYR A 353 -27.43 -6.87 -7.91
N GLN A 354 -26.23 -7.39 -7.64
CA GLN A 354 -25.56 -8.35 -8.50
C GLN A 354 -25.00 -9.52 -7.68
N SER A 355 -24.57 -10.58 -8.35
CA SER A 355 -23.90 -11.71 -7.70
C SER A 355 -22.60 -11.29 -7.04
N ALA A 356 -22.13 -12.08 -6.07
CA ALA A 356 -20.86 -11.83 -5.39
C ALA A 356 -19.63 -11.84 -6.33
N ASP A 357 -19.70 -12.59 -7.44
CA ASP A 357 -18.65 -12.67 -8.46
C ASP A 357 -18.75 -11.59 -9.56
N ALA A 358 -19.74 -10.70 -9.47
CA ALA A 358 -19.91 -9.60 -10.40
C ALA A 358 -18.70 -8.66 -10.35
N LEU A 359 -18.23 -8.25 -11.54
CA LEU A 359 -17.12 -7.31 -11.71
C LEU A 359 -17.55 -5.91 -11.27
N ILE A 360 -16.77 -5.27 -10.40
CA ILE A 360 -17.06 -3.91 -9.89
C ILE A 360 -15.94 -2.90 -10.17
N ASN A 361 -14.69 -3.37 -10.27
CA ASN A 361 -13.53 -2.50 -10.46
C ASN A 361 -12.47 -3.24 -11.29
N ILE A 362 -11.69 -2.49 -12.05
CA ILE A 362 -10.54 -2.93 -12.83
C ILE A 362 -9.34 -2.13 -12.37
N LEU A 363 -8.30 -2.85 -11.96
CA LEU A 363 -6.98 -2.31 -11.68
C LEU A 363 -5.97 -2.88 -12.66
N PHE A 364 -4.81 -2.23 -12.75
CA PHE A 364 -3.74 -2.62 -13.66
C PHE A 364 -2.49 -3.01 -12.88
N SER A 365 -1.77 -4.00 -13.39
CA SER A 365 -0.38 -4.24 -13.00
C SER A 365 0.51 -4.27 -14.23
N SER A 366 1.80 -4.01 -14.03
CA SER A 366 2.77 -4.07 -15.11
C SER A 366 2.84 -5.48 -15.71
N GLY A 367 2.81 -5.55 -17.04
CA GLY A 367 2.97 -6.79 -17.77
C GLY A 367 4.44 -7.16 -17.94
N THR A 368 4.74 -8.47 -17.97
CA THR A 368 6.06 -8.95 -18.42
C THR A 368 6.25 -8.77 -19.94
N THR A 369 5.15 -8.60 -20.68
CA THR A 369 5.10 -8.43 -22.14
C THR A 369 4.94 -6.98 -22.61
N GLY A 370 4.92 -6.00 -21.69
CA GLY A 370 4.84 -4.56 -22.00
C GLY A 370 3.44 -3.96 -22.17
N GLU A 371 2.36 -4.77 -22.28
CA GLU A 371 0.98 -4.30 -22.10
C GLU A 371 0.52 -4.57 -20.66
N PRO A 372 -0.15 -3.64 -19.96
CA PRO A 372 -0.55 -3.86 -18.57
C PRO A 372 -1.59 -4.98 -18.44
N LYS A 373 -1.45 -5.80 -17.40
CA LYS A 373 -2.42 -6.83 -17.04
C LYS A 373 -3.68 -6.18 -16.48
N VAL A 374 -4.84 -6.60 -16.97
CA VAL A 374 -6.16 -6.10 -16.56
C VAL A 374 -6.73 -7.01 -15.46
N ILE A 375 -6.68 -6.54 -14.21
CA ILE A 375 -7.02 -7.29 -13.00
C ILE A 375 -8.45 -6.93 -12.56
N PRO A 376 -9.43 -7.85 -12.69
CA PRO A 376 -10.77 -7.62 -12.21
C PRO A 376 -10.88 -7.79 -10.69
N TRP A 377 -11.67 -6.92 -10.08
CA TRP A 377 -12.20 -7.04 -8.73
C TRP A 377 -13.69 -7.37 -8.76
N THR A 378 -14.10 -8.26 -7.87
CA THR A 378 -15.51 -8.60 -7.66
C THR A 378 -16.02 -8.00 -6.35
N GLN A 379 -17.28 -8.24 -6.01
CA GLN A 379 -17.84 -7.80 -4.72
C GLN A 379 -17.18 -8.46 -3.50
N LEU A 380 -16.39 -9.53 -3.71
CA LEU A 380 -15.62 -10.21 -2.67
C LEU A 380 -14.34 -9.46 -2.27
N CYS A 381 -13.70 -8.77 -3.22
CA CYS A 381 -12.43 -8.08 -2.97
C CYS A 381 -12.56 -7.03 -1.85
N PRO A 382 -13.61 -6.17 -1.81
CA PRO A 382 -13.83 -5.24 -0.71
C PRO A 382 -13.96 -5.90 0.67
N ILE A 383 -14.68 -7.03 0.76
CA ILE A 383 -14.87 -7.78 2.01
C ILE A 383 -13.51 -8.26 2.53
N ARG A 384 -12.66 -8.75 1.62
CA ARG A 384 -11.29 -9.16 1.95
C ARG A 384 -10.46 -7.98 2.48
N CYS A 385 -10.51 -6.85 1.79
CA CYS A 385 -9.76 -5.65 2.17
C CYS A 385 -10.14 -5.17 3.58
N ALA A 386 -11.44 -5.10 3.85
CA ALA A 386 -11.96 -4.69 5.15
C ALA A 386 -11.59 -5.67 6.27
N ALA A 387 -11.66 -6.98 6.01
CA ALA A 387 -11.23 -8.02 6.94
C ALA A 387 -9.74 -7.92 7.30
N ASP A 388 -8.90 -7.65 6.29
CA ASP A 388 -7.46 -7.52 6.49
C ASP A 388 -7.11 -6.30 7.37
N THR A 389 -7.70 -5.15 7.11
CA THR A 389 -7.49 -3.97 7.97
C THR A 389 -8.12 -4.12 9.35
N TRP A 390 -9.28 -4.78 9.44
CA TRP A 390 -9.93 -5.12 10.71
C TRP A 390 -9.03 -5.99 11.59
N ALA A 391 -8.39 -7.02 11.02
CA ALA A 391 -7.56 -7.97 11.75
C ALA A 391 -6.15 -7.44 12.04
N HIS A 392 -5.47 -6.88 11.04
CA HIS A 392 -4.02 -6.60 11.10
C HIS A 392 -3.69 -5.15 11.47
N LEU A 393 -4.57 -4.21 11.13
CA LEU A 393 -4.45 -2.81 11.57
C LEU A 393 -5.35 -2.52 12.78
N ASP A 394 -6.14 -3.51 13.20
CA ASP A 394 -7.10 -3.37 14.29
C ASP A 394 -7.99 -2.14 14.05
N LEU A 395 -8.44 -1.94 12.80
CA LEU A 395 -9.26 -0.79 12.41
C LEU A 395 -10.64 -0.90 13.06
N ARG A 396 -11.04 0.14 13.81
CA ARG A 396 -12.25 0.14 14.64
C ARG A 396 -13.25 1.21 14.20
N PRO A 397 -14.54 1.06 14.58
CA PRO A 397 -15.48 2.16 14.45
C PRO A 397 -14.95 3.43 15.14
N LYS A 398 -15.16 4.59 14.51
CA LYS A 398 -14.66 5.92 14.93
C LYS A 398 -13.15 6.15 14.77
N ASP A 399 -12.37 5.16 14.31
CA ASP A 399 -11.00 5.45 13.85
C ASP A 399 -11.03 6.43 12.67
N VAL A 400 -9.97 7.24 12.55
CA VAL A 400 -9.72 8.11 11.40
C VAL A 400 -8.54 7.52 10.65
N ASP A 401 -8.81 6.98 9.46
CA ASP A 401 -7.84 6.26 8.62
C ASP A 401 -7.39 7.14 7.45
N LEU A 402 -6.08 7.34 7.34
CA LEU A 402 -5.45 8.19 6.32
C LEU A 402 -4.35 7.42 5.58
N TRP A 403 -4.49 7.30 4.26
CA TRP A 403 -3.43 6.87 3.36
C TRP A 403 -3.21 7.90 2.25
N PRO A 404 -1.99 8.41 2.04
CA PRO A 404 -1.69 9.28 0.89
C PRO A 404 -1.59 8.44 -0.40
N THR A 405 -2.73 8.17 -1.05
CA THR A 405 -2.85 7.32 -2.24
C THR A 405 -3.82 7.91 -3.29
N ASN A 406 -4.02 7.22 -4.41
CA ASN A 406 -5.05 7.53 -5.40
C ASN A 406 -5.83 6.26 -5.82
N LEU A 407 -6.87 6.41 -6.66
CA LEU A 407 -7.73 5.31 -7.12
C LEU A 407 -7.12 4.45 -8.25
N GLY A 408 -6.01 4.88 -8.85
CA GLY A 408 -5.25 4.08 -9.80
C GLY A 408 -4.36 3.03 -9.15
N TRP A 409 -4.07 3.20 -7.85
CA TRP A 409 -3.36 2.21 -7.04
C TRP A 409 -4.33 1.41 -6.19
N VAL A 410 -4.00 0.14 -5.94
CA VAL A 410 -4.86 -0.77 -5.16
C VAL A 410 -5.22 -0.22 -3.77
N MET A 411 -4.32 0.58 -3.16
CA MET A 411 -4.53 1.12 -1.82
C MET A 411 -5.68 2.12 -1.77
N GLY A 412 -6.02 2.82 -2.86
CA GLY A 412 -7.17 3.73 -2.87
C GLY A 412 -8.49 3.00 -2.63
N PRO A 413 -8.84 2.01 -3.47
CA PRO A 413 -9.99 1.14 -3.23
C PRO A 413 -9.95 0.42 -1.88
N ILE A 414 -8.78 -0.10 -1.46
CA ILE A 414 -8.63 -0.73 -0.12
C ILE A 414 -9.08 0.26 0.96
N GLN A 415 -8.53 1.48 0.96
CA GLN A 415 -8.81 2.48 1.98
C GLN A 415 -10.31 2.82 2.08
N ILE A 416 -10.99 3.00 0.94
CA ILE A 416 -12.44 3.27 0.89
C ILE A 416 -13.22 2.15 1.58
N PHE A 417 -12.98 0.90 1.17
CA PHE A 417 -13.74 -0.24 1.69
C PHE A 417 -13.38 -0.57 3.14
N SER A 418 -12.10 -0.46 3.49
CA SER A 418 -11.62 -0.62 4.86
C SER A 418 -12.30 0.37 5.80
N CYS A 419 -12.41 1.65 5.42
CA CYS A 419 -13.10 2.63 6.24
C CYS A 419 -14.58 2.30 6.41
N PHE A 420 -15.31 2.19 5.30
CA PHE A 420 -16.76 2.17 5.36
C PHE A 420 -17.33 0.83 5.83
N LEU A 421 -16.68 -0.30 5.56
CA LEU A 421 -17.15 -1.60 6.05
C LEU A 421 -16.79 -1.85 7.53
N ASN A 422 -15.80 -1.13 8.08
CA ASN A 422 -15.44 -1.16 9.50
C ASN A 422 -16.03 0.00 10.33
N GLY A 423 -16.78 0.91 9.71
CA GLY A 423 -17.37 2.07 10.38
C GLY A 423 -16.35 3.14 10.82
N ALA A 424 -15.18 3.18 10.19
CA ALA A 424 -14.18 4.22 10.37
C ALA A 424 -14.44 5.43 9.45
N THR A 425 -13.81 6.56 9.77
CA THR A 425 -13.82 7.79 8.98
C THR A 425 -12.67 7.78 7.99
N LEU A 426 -12.97 8.05 6.71
CA LEU A 426 -11.97 8.20 5.66
C LEU A 426 -11.38 9.61 5.69
N ALA A 427 -10.08 9.73 5.93
CA ALA A 427 -9.37 11.00 5.81
C ALA A 427 -8.70 11.14 4.44
N LEU A 428 -8.82 12.32 3.83
CA LEU A 428 -8.24 12.65 2.53
C LEU A 428 -7.44 13.96 2.62
N TYR A 429 -6.27 14.00 1.99
CA TYR A 429 -5.51 15.24 1.84
C TYR A 429 -5.37 15.59 0.37
N HIS A 430 -6.04 16.65 -0.07
CA HIS A 430 -6.00 17.12 -1.45
C HIS A 430 -4.73 17.95 -1.69
N GLY A 431 -3.61 17.26 -1.87
CA GLY A 431 -2.35 17.92 -2.18
C GLY A 431 -1.12 17.04 -1.97
N SER A 432 0.03 17.68 -1.82
CA SER A 432 1.30 16.96 -1.66
C SER A 432 1.45 16.35 -0.25
N PRO A 433 1.60 15.02 -0.13
CA PRO A 433 1.90 14.40 1.16
C PRO A 433 3.35 14.64 1.61
N LEU A 434 4.20 15.28 0.79
CA LEU A 434 5.60 15.55 1.10
C LEU A 434 5.81 16.81 1.95
N GLY A 435 4.78 17.65 2.09
CA GLY A 435 4.88 18.94 2.77
C GLY A 435 4.45 18.89 4.23
N ARG A 436 4.82 19.93 4.99
CA ARG A 436 4.36 20.11 6.38
C ARG A 436 2.83 20.21 6.50
N GLY A 437 2.15 20.73 5.47
CA GLY A 437 0.69 20.82 5.43
C GLY A 437 0.01 19.47 5.65
N PHE A 438 0.53 18.40 5.03
CA PHE A 438 0.06 17.04 5.26
C PHE A 438 0.28 16.60 6.72
N CYS A 439 1.48 16.80 7.27
CA CYS A 439 1.77 16.39 8.65
C CYS A 439 0.91 17.12 9.68
N LYS A 440 0.58 18.40 9.40
CA LYS A 440 -0.34 19.19 10.22
C LYS A 440 -1.78 18.69 10.09
N PHE A 441 -2.24 18.39 8.87
CA PHE A 441 -3.55 17.78 8.65
C PHE A 441 -3.73 16.47 9.45
N VAL A 442 -2.70 15.60 9.48
CA VAL A 442 -2.68 14.37 10.31
C VAL A 442 -3.03 14.67 11.79
N GLN A 443 -2.46 15.74 12.36
CA GLN A 443 -2.76 16.18 13.71
C GLN A 443 -4.18 16.77 13.82
N ASP A 444 -4.53 17.68 12.90
CA ASP A 444 -5.77 18.46 12.97
C ASP A 444 -7.01 17.56 12.91
N VAL A 445 -6.97 16.48 12.13
CA VAL A 445 -8.05 15.48 12.07
C VAL A 445 -7.87 14.31 13.04
N ARG A 446 -6.82 14.35 13.87
CA ARG A 446 -6.51 13.33 14.89
C ARG A 446 -6.48 11.92 14.32
N VAL A 447 -5.72 11.72 13.24
CA VAL A 447 -5.55 10.40 12.60
C VAL A 447 -5.19 9.34 13.65
N SER A 448 -5.89 8.21 13.61
CA SER A 448 -5.64 7.07 14.50
C SER A 448 -4.93 5.92 13.79
N VAL A 449 -5.14 5.78 12.48
CA VAL A 449 -4.44 4.82 11.62
C VAL A 449 -3.82 5.57 10.45
N LEU A 450 -2.49 5.61 10.40
CA LEU A 450 -1.74 6.33 9.36
C LEU A 450 -0.98 5.34 8.49
N GLY A 451 -1.37 5.28 7.22
CA GLY A 451 -0.66 4.60 6.16
C GLY A 451 0.40 5.46 5.51
N SER A 452 1.50 4.85 5.08
CA SER A 452 2.60 5.53 4.40
C SER A 452 3.37 4.62 3.44
N VAL A 453 4.34 5.20 2.74
CA VAL A 453 5.39 4.49 2.01
C VAL A 453 6.74 4.95 2.56
N PRO A 454 7.78 4.10 2.63
CA PRO A 454 9.08 4.46 3.22
C PRO A 454 9.70 5.75 2.66
N SER A 455 9.58 5.99 1.36
CA SER A 455 10.02 7.24 0.72
C SER A 455 9.38 8.51 1.30
N LEU A 456 8.11 8.48 1.74
CA LEU A 456 7.47 9.63 2.41
C LEU A 456 8.07 9.85 3.80
N VAL A 457 8.24 8.77 4.57
CA VAL A 457 8.83 8.82 5.93
C VAL A 457 10.21 9.46 5.88
N LYS A 458 11.02 9.05 4.90
CA LYS A 458 12.35 9.62 4.65
C LYS A 458 12.30 11.12 4.37
N SER A 459 11.34 11.58 3.54
CA SER A 459 11.15 13.00 3.26
C SER A 459 10.72 13.78 4.50
N TRP A 460 9.78 13.25 5.28
CA TRP A 460 9.29 13.90 6.51
C TRP A 460 10.40 14.05 7.56
N LYS A 461 11.20 12.99 7.72
CA LYS A 461 12.38 12.98 8.61
C LYS A 461 13.42 13.99 8.16
N ALA A 462 13.81 13.98 6.89
CA ALA A 462 14.82 14.89 6.36
C ALA A 462 14.40 16.37 6.46
N GLY A 463 13.11 16.66 6.27
CA GLY A 463 12.56 18.01 6.43
C GLY A 463 12.20 18.40 7.86
N ASN A 464 12.33 17.49 8.84
CA ASN A 464 11.82 17.65 10.21
C ASN A 464 10.36 18.16 10.24
N LEU A 465 9.51 17.61 9.36
CA LEU A 465 8.20 18.17 9.06
C LEU A 465 7.17 17.97 10.17
N THR A 466 7.46 17.10 11.14
CA THR A 466 6.63 16.84 12.33
C THR A 466 7.01 17.71 13.52
N LYS A 467 8.02 18.60 13.40
CA LYS A 467 8.44 19.47 14.51
C LYS A 467 7.25 20.27 15.07
N GLY A 468 7.06 20.21 16.38
CA GLY A 468 5.97 20.90 17.08
C GLY A 468 4.56 20.40 16.75
N LEU A 469 4.43 19.22 16.14
CA LEU A 469 3.15 18.55 15.91
C LEU A 469 2.98 17.38 16.88
N ASP A 470 1.73 17.13 17.28
CA ASP A 470 1.32 16.02 18.13
C ASP A 470 0.74 14.88 17.29
N TRP A 471 1.51 13.81 17.16
CA TRP A 471 1.10 12.57 16.50
C TRP A 471 0.76 11.45 17.49
N THR A 472 0.64 11.75 18.80
CA THR A 472 0.37 10.76 19.84
C THR A 472 -1.02 10.11 19.77
N LYS A 473 -1.92 10.66 18.95
CA LYS A 473 -3.25 10.08 18.67
C LYS A 473 -3.20 8.89 17.71
N ILE A 474 -2.12 8.74 16.95
CA ILE A 474 -1.93 7.59 16.06
C ILE A 474 -1.74 6.34 16.93
N ARG A 475 -2.61 5.34 16.72
CA ARG A 475 -2.56 4.03 17.39
C ARG A 475 -1.75 3.02 16.60
N VAL A 476 -1.87 3.06 15.27
CA VAL A 476 -1.21 2.13 14.34
C VAL A 476 -0.65 2.91 13.16
N LEU A 477 0.61 2.63 12.84
CA LEU A 477 1.25 3.05 11.61
C LEU A 477 1.27 1.85 10.66
N ALA A 478 1.11 2.09 9.36
CA ALA A 478 1.23 1.06 8.35
C ALA A 478 2.09 1.54 7.19
N THR A 479 2.92 0.65 6.63
CA THR A 479 3.83 0.96 5.53
C THR A 479 3.63 -0.05 4.40
N ILE A 480 3.63 0.40 3.15
CA ILE A 480 3.48 -0.50 1.99
C ILE A 480 4.39 -0.06 0.84
N GLY A 481 4.56 -0.94 -0.13
CA GLY A 481 5.14 -0.62 -1.43
C GLY A 481 6.66 -0.74 -1.46
N GLU A 482 7.38 -0.32 -0.42
CA GLU A 482 8.84 -0.40 -0.41
C GLU A 482 9.34 -1.09 0.85
N ALA A 483 10.57 -1.61 0.81
CA ALA A 483 11.21 -2.09 2.02
C ALA A 483 11.62 -0.90 2.90
N SER A 484 11.07 -0.84 4.11
CA SER A 484 11.41 0.20 5.09
C SER A 484 12.86 0.14 5.55
N ASP A 485 13.35 1.29 6.00
CA ASP A 485 14.63 1.41 6.69
C ASP A 485 14.43 1.41 8.21
N ILE A 486 15.35 0.78 8.94
CA ILE A 486 15.27 0.62 10.41
C ILE A 486 15.30 1.98 11.10
N ASP A 487 16.15 2.90 10.64
CA ASP A 487 16.31 4.21 11.27
C ASP A 487 15.14 5.15 10.93
N ASP A 488 14.55 4.99 9.75
CA ASP A 488 13.31 5.69 9.37
C ASP A 488 12.11 5.18 10.20
N ASN A 489 12.00 3.85 10.42
CA ASN A 489 10.98 3.26 11.29
C ASN A 489 11.16 3.66 12.77
N LEU A 490 12.40 3.70 13.26
CA LEU A 490 12.69 4.21 14.60
C LEU A 490 12.25 5.67 14.74
N TRP A 491 12.56 6.52 13.75
CA TRP A 491 12.13 7.92 13.75
C TRP A 491 10.61 8.06 13.75
N LEU A 492 9.93 7.32 12.88
CA LEU A 492 8.48 7.40 12.71
C LEU A 492 7.74 6.93 13.96
N SER A 493 8.13 5.77 14.50
CA SER A 493 7.55 5.23 15.74
C SER A 493 7.83 6.16 16.92
N SER A 494 8.99 6.83 16.98
CA SER A 494 9.27 7.77 18.08
C SER A 494 8.30 8.96 18.12
N ARG A 495 7.74 9.37 16.97
CA ARG A 495 6.72 10.45 16.91
C ARG A 495 5.37 10.04 17.49
N THR A 496 5.12 8.75 17.66
CA THR A 496 3.84 8.20 18.13
C THR A 496 3.96 7.53 19.51
N CYS A 497 5.05 7.75 20.25
CA CYS A 497 5.36 7.02 21.49
C CYS A 497 5.57 5.51 21.24
N TYR A 498 6.30 5.18 20.19
CA TYR A 498 6.66 3.84 19.77
C TYR A 498 5.48 2.93 19.49
N LYS A 499 4.41 3.45 18.88
CA LYS A 499 3.27 2.63 18.43
C LYS A 499 3.68 1.69 17.31
N PRO A 500 2.98 0.56 17.11
CA PRO A 500 3.38 -0.43 16.13
C PRO A 500 3.38 0.15 14.71
N ILE A 501 4.39 -0.26 13.93
CA ILE A 501 4.42 -0.09 12.48
C ILE A 501 4.16 -1.47 11.87
N VAL A 502 3.06 -1.60 11.14
CA VAL A 502 2.69 -2.82 10.43
C VAL A 502 3.20 -2.70 9.00
N GLU A 503 4.16 -3.55 8.63
CA GLU A 503 4.67 -3.64 7.27
C GLU A 503 3.67 -4.44 6.44
N CYS A 504 3.15 -3.86 5.35
CA CYS A 504 2.16 -4.50 4.48
C CYS A 504 2.83 -4.94 3.17
N SER A 505 2.62 -6.18 2.79
CA SER A 505 2.92 -6.76 1.48
C SER A 505 1.72 -7.61 1.02
N PHE A 506 1.56 -7.86 -0.27
CA PHE A 506 0.36 -8.56 -0.75
C PHE A 506 0.27 -9.97 -0.14
N GLY A 507 -0.85 -10.28 0.52
CA GLY A 507 -1.03 -11.56 1.22
C GLY A 507 -0.21 -11.72 2.52
N ALA A 508 0.65 -10.76 2.89
CA ALA A 508 1.44 -10.79 4.12
C ALA A 508 1.62 -9.39 4.71
N PHE A 509 1.19 -9.19 5.96
CA PHE A 509 1.56 -8.03 6.78
C PHE A 509 2.97 -8.24 7.36
N SER A 510 3.23 -7.82 8.60
CA SER A 510 4.45 -8.21 9.34
C SER A 510 4.59 -9.73 9.51
N GLY A 511 3.58 -10.50 9.08
CA GLY A 511 3.57 -11.94 8.84
C GLY A 511 2.45 -12.32 7.85
N PRO A 512 2.22 -13.61 7.58
CA PRO A 512 1.16 -14.04 6.68
C PRO A 512 -0.21 -13.51 7.12
N SER A 513 -0.99 -13.00 6.17
CA SER A 513 -2.35 -12.54 6.47
C SER A 513 -3.26 -13.71 6.86
N MET A 514 -4.27 -13.44 7.68
CA MET A 514 -5.26 -14.44 8.07
C MET A 514 -5.93 -15.09 6.86
N SER A 515 -6.19 -16.39 6.94
CA SER A 515 -6.65 -17.30 5.88
C SER A 515 -5.71 -17.46 4.67
N THR A 516 -4.57 -16.78 4.63
CA THR A 516 -3.56 -16.91 3.57
C THR A 516 -2.44 -17.84 4.02
N GLY A 517 -2.22 -18.91 3.26
CA GLY A 517 -1.06 -19.79 3.42
C GLY A 517 -0.05 -19.55 2.30
N PHE A 518 1.24 -19.63 2.63
CA PHE A 518 2.33 -19.59 1.65
C PHE A 518 3.47 -20.51 2.07
N VAL A 519 4.35 -20.81 1.12
CA VAL A 519 5.65 -21.45 1.34
C VAL A 519 6.77 -20.62 0.71
N ILE A 520 7.98 -20.81 1.21
CA ILE A 520 9.21 -20.24 0.61
C ILE A 520 9.89 -21.37 -0.16
N LEU A 521 10.14 -21.15 -1.45
CA LEU A 521 10.72 -22.12 -2.37
C LEU A 521 12.21 -21.85 -2.58
N ASP A 522 13.03 -22.90 -2.57
CA ASP A 522 14.43 -22.83 -2.98
C ASP A 522 14.58 -22.63 -4.51
N GLU A 523 15.83 -22.53 -5.00
CA GLU A 523 16.11 -22.32 -6.43
C GLU A 523 15.69 -23.53 -7.30
N GLN A 524 15.41 -24.69 -6.70
CA GLN A 524 14.92 -25.90 -7.37
C GLN A 524 13.38 -26.04 -7.27
N GLY A 525 12.70 -25.11 -6.60
CA GLY A 525 11.25 -25.14 -6.41
C GLY A 525 10.78 -26.03 -5.26
N ASN A 526 11.66 -26.47 -4.37
CA ASN A 526 11.27 -27.22 -3.18
C ASN A 526 10.91 -26.27 -2.02
N PRO A 527 9.83 -26.54 -1.26
CA PRO A 527 9.45 -25.72 -0.11
C PRO A 527 10.37 -25.96 1.09
N TYR A 528 10.83 -24.88 1.72
CA TYR A 528 11.50 -24.94 3.02
C TYR A 528 10.53 -25.30 4.17
N PRO A 529 10.97 -26.03 5.20
CA PRO A 529 10.20 -26.25 6.44
C PRO A 529 9.87 -24.94 7.15
N ASP A 530 8.70 -24.82 7.80
CA ASP A 530 8.17 -23.54 8.33
C ASP A 530 8.99 -22.88 9.47
N ASP A 531 9.85 -23.64 10.14
CA ASP A 531 10.58 -23.25 11.34
C ASP A 531 12.06 -22.92 11.10
N LEU A 532 12.55 -23.10 9.87
CA LEU A 532 13.95 -22.88 9.53
C LEU A 532 14.20 -21.51 8.90
N PRO A 533 15.29 -20.81 9.25
CA PRO A 533 15.74 -19.66 8.49
C PRO A 533 16.01 -20.07 7.03
N CYS A 534 15.49 -19.29 6.08
CA CYS A 534 15.63 -19.59 4.66
C CYS A 534 15.43 -18.33 3.81
N SER A 535 15.73 -18.44 2.52
CA SER A 535 15.56 -17.37 1.55
C SER A 535 15.11 -17.95 0.22
N GLY A 536 14.08 -17.38 -0.40
CA GLY A 536 13.50 -17.98 -1.60
C GLY A 536 12.26 -17.27 -2.14
N GLU A 537 11.74 -17.77 -3.26
CA GLU A 537 10.51 -17.23 -3.88
C GLU A 537 9.26 -17.66 -3.10
N VAL A 538 8.28 -16.76 -3.00
CA VAL A 538 7.01 -17.06 -2.33
C VAL A 538 6.04 -17.77 -3.27
N GLY A 539 5.57 -18.96 -2.84
CA GLY A 539 4.45 -19.67 -3.44
C GLY A 539 3.20 -19.61 -2.54
N LEU A 540 2.13 -19.00 -3.02
CA LEU A 540 0.86 -18.88 -2.31
C LEU A 540 0.00 -20.12 -2.47
N PHE A 541 -0.80 -20.44 -1.45
CA PHE A 541 -1.86 -21.43 -1.60
C PHE A 541 -2.97 -20.87 -2.50
N PRO A 542 -3.49 -21.68 -3.45
CA PRO A 542 -4.42 -21.18 -4.48
C PRO A 542 -5.81 -20.86 -3.93
N LEU A 543 -6.17 -21.41 -2.77
CA LEU A 543 -7.43 -21.14 -2.11
C LEU A 543 -7.28 -19.87 -1.26
N TYR A 544 -7.52 -18.73 -1.89
CA TYR A 544 -7.40 -17.40 -1.28
C TYR A 544 -8.68 -16.58 -1.51
N PHE A 545 -9.36 -16.20 -0.42
CA PHE A 545 -10.60 -15.41 -0.50
C PHE A 545 -10.33 -14.02 -1.07
N GLY A 546 -11.16 -13.57 -2.01
CA GLY A 546 -11.01 -12.28 -2.67
C GLY A 546 -9.88 -12.23 -3.70
N ALA A 547 -9.19 -13.35 -3.95
CA ALA A 547 -8.20 -13.46 -5.01
C ALA A 547 -8.84 -13.27 -6.39
N THR A 548 -8.13 -12.57 -7.26
CA THR A 548 -8.45 -12.57 -8.68
C THR A 548 -8.19 -13.97 -9.25
N ASN A 549 -9.19 -14.55 -9.90
CA ASN A 549 -9.12 -15.89 -10.53
C ASN A 549 -9.08 -15.83 -12.07
N ARG A 550 -9.05 -14.63 -12.66
CA ARG A 550 -8.97 -14.41 -14.11
C ARG A 550 -8.31 -13.07 -14.43
N LEU A 551 -7.57 -12.99 -15.51
CA LEU A 551 -7.16 -11.71 -16.12
C LEU A 551 -8.07 -11.44 -17.32
N LEU A 552 -8.36 -10.16 -17.62
CA LEU A 552 -9.28 -9.84 -18.72
C LEU A 552 -8.60 -9.78 -20.10
N ASN A 553 -7.26 -9.67 -20.15
CA ASN A 553 -6.47 -9.55 -21.37
C ASN A 553 -5.28 -10.52 -21.45
N ALA A 554 -5.20 -11.50 -20.54
CA ALA A 554 -4.14 -12.49 -20.52
C ALA A 554 -4.66 -13.80 -19.94
N ASP A 555 -3.95 -14.90 -20.18
CA ASP A 555 -4.24 -16.17 -19.55
C ASP A 555 -3.79 -16.15 -18.08
N HIS A 556 -4.72 -16.38 -17.16
CA HIS A 556 -4.45 -16.30 -15.72
C HIS A 556 -3.55 -17.43 -15.23
N ASP A 557 -3.75 -18.64 -15.76
CA ASP A 557 -3.01 -19.82 -15.36
C ASP A 557 -1.56 -19.75 -15.82
N ASN A 558 -1.34 -19.33 -17.07
CA ASN A 558 0.00 -19.11 -17.60
C ASN A 558 0.76 -18.04 -16.80
N VAL A 559 0.08 -16.99 -16.34
CA VAL A 559 0.74 -15.91 -15.60
C VAL A 559 1.09 -16.27 -14.16
N TYR A 560 0.21 -17.01 -13.48
CA TYR A 560 0.32 -17.20 -12.02
C TYR A 560 0.58 -18.62 -11.57
N PHE A 561 0.40 -19.62 -12.43
CA PHE A 561 0.54 -21.02 -12.06
C PHE A 561 1.63 -21.75 -12.85
N ASP A 562 1.94 -21.29 -14.06
CA ASP A 562 2.98 -21.91 -14.87
C ASP A 562 4.35 -21.90 -14.17
N GLY A 563 5.04 -23.04 -14.25
CA GLY A 563 6.29 -23.32 -13.56
C GLY A 563 6.21 -23.40 -12.03
N MET A 564 5.02 -23.31 -11.41
CA MET A 564 4.88 -23.44 -9.95
C MET A 564 4.71 -24.91 -9.52
N PRO A 565 5.36 -25.34 -8.43
CA PRO A 565 5.32 -26.72 -7.97
C PRO A 565 3.95 -27.09 -7.36
N ILE A 566 3.70 -28.39 -7.30
CA ILE A 566 2.58 -28.95 -6.55
C ILE A 566 3.01 -29.15 -5.10
N TYR A 567 2.27 -28.56 -4.16
CA TYR A 567 2.48 -28.73 -2.73
C TYR A 567 1.20 -29.20 -2.06
N LYS A 568 1.28 -30.30 -1.29
CA LYS A 568 0.12 -30.92 -0.63
C LYS A 568 -1.06 -31.16 -1.59
N GLY A 569 -0.76 -31.64 -2.80
CA GLY A 569 -1.75 -31.95 -3.83
C GLY A 569 -2.36 -30.75 -4.54
N ARG A 570 -1.83 -29.54 -4.36
CA ARG A 570 -2.32 -28.32 -5.02
C ARG A 570 -1.17 -27.57 -5.69
N GLN A 571 -1.39 -27.10 -6.92
CA GLN A 571 -0.46 -26.21 -7.59
C GLN A 571 -0.42 -24.86 -6.87
N LEU A 572 0.78 -24.40 -6.51
CA LEU A 572 0.95 -23.10 -5.87
C LEU A 572 0.73 -21.96 -6.87
N GLN A 573 0.31 -20.82 -6.34
CA GLN A 573 0.20 -19.57 -7.08
C GLN A 573 1.47 -18.74 -6.88
N ARG A 574 2.06 -18.26 -7.97
CA ARG A 574 3.25 -17.41 -7.96
C ARG A 574 2.93 -16.04 -7.38
N HIS A 575 3.67 -15.64 -6.34
CA HIS A 575 3.60 -14.29 -5.79
C HIS A 575 4.55 -13.32 -6.52
N GLY A 576 5.73 -13.82 -6.89
CA GLY A 576 6.80 -13.08 -7.57
C GLY A 576 7.67 -12.22 -6.66
N ASP A 577 7.56 -12.35 -5.33
CA ASP A 577 8.52 -11.78 -4.37
C ASP A 577 9.47 -12.86 -3.85
N ILE A 578 10.70 -12.44 -3.56
CA ILE A 578 11.68 -13.19 -2.79
C ILE A 578 11.64 -12.68 -1.35
N ILE A 579 11.49 -13.59 -0.40
CA ILE A 579 11.54 -13.26 1.02
C ILE A 579 12.61 -14.09 1.72
N GLN A 580 13.13 -13.53 2.80
CA GLN A 580 13.99 -14.21 3.75
C GLN A 580 13.26 -14.36 5.08
N ARG A 581 13.18 -15.58 5.59
CA ARG A 581 12.79 -15.84 6.98
C ARG A 581 14.04 -15.94 7.85
N THR A 582 14.10 -15.22 8.94
CA THR A 582 15.23 -15.26 9.89
C THR A 582 14.94 -16.17 11.08
N VAL A 583 15.96 -16.38 11.92
CA VAL A 583 15.76 -16.91 13.27
C VAL A 583 14.74 -16.02 13.99
N GLY A 584 13.82 -16.64 14.73
CA GLY A 584 12.68 -15.97 15.37
C GLY A 584 11.43 -15.82 14.49
N GLY A 585 11.48 -16.25 13.21
CA GLY A 585 10.31 -16.28 12.34
C GLY A 585 9.94 -14.94 11.68
N TYR A 586 10.85 -13.96 11.68
CA TYR A 586 10.67 -12.67 11.01
C TYR A 586 10.90 -12.79 9.51
N TYR A 587 10.19 -11.97 8.73
CA TYR A 587 10.29 -11.95 7.27
C TYR A 587 10.92 -10.64 6.77
N PHE A 588 11.81 -10.75 5.79
CA PHE A 588 12.38 -9.64 5.06
C PHE A 588 12.09 -9.81 3.57
N VAL A 589 11.44 -8.81 2.98
CA VAL A 589 11.27 -8.76 1.53
C VAL A 589 12.60 -8.39 0.89
N GLN A 590 13.14 -9.28 0.06
CA GLN A 590 14.42 -9.10 -0.63
C GLN A 590 14.25 -8.49 -2.03
N GLY A 591 13.01 -8.36 -2.50
CA GLY A 591 12.65 -7.77 -3.78
C GLY A 591 11.88 -8.75 -4.67
N ARG A 592 11.85 -8.46 -5.96
CA ARG A 592 11.11 -9.25 -6.96
C ARG A 592 11.94 -10.42 -7.49
N ALA A 593 11.27 -11.56 -7.66
CA ALA A 593 11.78 -12.73 -8.39
C ALA A 593 11.72 -12.52 -9.91
N ASP A 594 10.78 -11.69 -10.37
CA ASP A 594 10.57 -11.35 -11.77
C ASP A 594 11.29 -10.04 -12.19
N ASP A 595 11.13 -9.69 -13.47
CA ASP A 595 11.68 -8.50 -14.10
C ASP A 595 10.93 -7.20 -13.73
N THR A 596 10.06 -7.22 -12.71
CA THR A 596 9.38 -6.03 -12.21
C THR A 596 10.17 -5.37 -11.07
N MET A 597 9.90 -4.08 -10.86
CA MET A 597 10.57 -3.24 -9.86
C MET A 597 9.54 -2.44 -9.09
N ASN A 598 9.91 -1.99 -7.90
CA ASN A 598 9.10 -1.04 -7.14
C ASN A 598 9.87 0.28 -6.93
N LEU A 599 9.42 1.34 -7.58
CA LEU A 599 10.08 2.64 -7.60
C LEU A 599 9.15 3.69 -6.98
N GLY A 600 9.42 4.14 -5.74
CA GLY A 600 8.57 5.14 -5.09
C GLY A 600 7.21 4.58 -4.64
N GLY A 601 7.13 3.28 -4.33
CA GLY A 601 5.87 2.57 -4.05
C GLY A 601 5.08 2.17 -5.31
N ILE A 602 5.56 2.50 -6.51
CA ILE A 602 4.90 2.22 -7.78
C ILE A 602 5.55 1.01 -8.45
N LYS A 603 4.72 0.00 -8.76
CA LYS A 603 5.15 -1.19 -9.50
C LYS A 603 5.25 -0.90 -11.00
N THR A 604 6.37 -1.24 -11.61
CA THR A 604 6.61 -1.14 -13.06
C THR A 604 7.47 -2.28 -13.58
N SER A 605 7.36 -2.61 -14.86
CA SER A 605 8.20 -3.62 -15.51
C SER A 605 9.47 -2.99 -16.06
N SER A 606 10.61 -3.68 -15.96
CA SER A 606 11.85 -3.26 -16.65
C SER A 606 11.61 -3.06 -18.14
N VAL A 607 10.83 -3.93 -18.77
CA VAL A 607 10.47 -3.87 -20.20
C VAL A 607 9.74 -2.57 -20.56
N GLU A 608 8.85 -2.06 -19.69
CA GLU A 608 8.13 -0.80 -19.93
C GLU A 608 9.10 0.40 -19.96
N ILE A 609 10.08 0.40 -19.05
CA ILE A 609 11.12 1.43 -18.97
C ILE A 609 12.07 1.32 -20.17
N GLU A 610 12.55 0.10 -20.46
CA GLU A 610 13.47 -0.20 -21.57
C GLU A 610 12.85 0.22 -22.91
N ARG A 611 11.57 -0.07 -23.15
CA ARG A 611 10.82 0.36 -24.35
C ARG A 611 10.91 1.87 -24.56
N VAL A 612 10.73 2.65 -23.50
CA VAL A 612 10.76 4.12 -23.57
C VAL A 612 12.20 4.63 -23.72
N CYS A 613 13.17 3.99 -23.07
CA CYS A 613 14.57 4.41 -23.10
C CYS A 613 15.27 4.05 -24.42
N ASN A 614 14.92 2.92 -25.04
CA ASN A 614 15.45 2.53 -26.36
C ASN A 614 15.13 3.56 -27.45
N GLY A 615 13.98 4.25 -27.34
CA GLY A 615 13.61 5.32 -28.27
C GLY A 615 14.16 6.70 -27.90
N ALA A 616 14.99 6.83 -26.86
CA ALA A 616 15.45 8.13 -26.36
C ALA A 616 16.68 8.69 -27.10
N ASP A 617 17.42 7.85 -27.82
CA ASP A 617 18.64 8.20 -28.56
C ASP A 617 18.87 7.23 -29.73
N GLU A 618 19.19 7.74 -30.92
CA GLU A 618 19.41 6.91 -32.10
C GLU A 618 20.67 6.03 -32.01
N GLY A 619 21.65 6.45 -31.20
CA GLY A 619 22.91 5.75 -30.98
C GLY A 619 22.82 4.57 -30.01
N LEU A 620 21.64 4.27 -29.46
CA LEU A 620 21.41 3.11 -28.60
C LEU A 620 21.11 1.86 -29.41
N LEU A 621 21.78 0.77 -29.04
CA LEU A 621 21.44 -0.56 -29.52
C LEU A 621 20.32 -1.16 -28.67
N GLU A 622 20.52 -1.16 -27.35
CA GLU A 622 19.56 -1.68 -26.37
C GLU A 622 19.80 -1.13 -24.97
N THR A 623 18.78 -1.23 -24.11
CA THR A 623 18.84 -0.82 -22.71
C THR A 623 18.33 -1.95 -21.80
N ALA A 624 18.85 -1.98 -20.57
CA ALA A 624 18.41 -2.87 -19.51
C ALA A 624 18.12 -2.05 -18.25
N ALA A 625 16.88 -2.12 -17.74
CA ALA A 625 16.48 -1.42 -16.53
C ALA A 625 16.54 -2.36 -15.32
N VAL A 626 17.24 -1.93 -14.27
CA VAL A 626 17.33 -2.67 -13.01
C VAL A 626 17.11 -1.74 -11.82
N SER A 627 16.56 -2.29 -10.74
CA SER A 627 16.46 -1.59 -9.47
C SER A 627 17.60 -1.97 -8.55
N ILE A 628 18.09 -1.00 -7.79
CA ILE A 628 19.16 -1.19 -6.82
C ILE A 628 18.68 -0.70 -5.46
N LYS A 629 18.86 -1.54 -4.43
CA LYS A 629 18.67 -1.14 -3.04
C LYS A 629 19.93 -0.40 -2.55
N PRO A 630 19.83 0.82 -1.99
CA PRO A 630 20.96 1.49 -1.38
C PRO A 630 21.55 0.67 -0.21
N SER A 631 22.85 0.79 0.02
CA SER A 631 23.57 0.05 1.08
C SER A 631 23.03 0.33 2.49
N GLY A 632 22.52 1.55 2.73
CA GLY A 632 21.88 1.96 3.98
C GLY A 632 20.38 1.72 4.05
N GLY A 633 19.79 0.88 3.18
CA GLY A 633 18.35 0.67 3.15
C GLY A 633 17.57 1.79 2.43
N GLY A 634 16.24 1.71 2.48
CA GLY A 634 15.32 2.66 1.85
C GLY A 634 14.88 2.27 0.42
N PRO A 635 14.25 3.21 -0.31
CA PRO A 635 13.56 2.94 -1.58
C PRO A 635 14.52 2.46 -2.66
N GLU A 636 14.04 1.58 -3.54
CA GLU A 636 14.84 1.13 -4.68
C GLU A 636 15.10 2.29 -5.65
N GLN A 637 16.29 2.27 -6.26
CA GLN A 637 16.73 3.28 -7.21
C GLN A 637 16.79 2.68 -8.61
N LEU A 638 16.22 3.40 -9.59
CA LEU A 638 16.28 2.99 -11.00
C LEU A 638 17.67 3.25 -11.57
N ALA A 639 18.26 2.19 -12.10
CA ALA A 639 19.46 2.26 -12.92
C ALA A 639 19.20 1.69 -14.32
N ILE A 640 19.78 2.35 -15.32
CA ILE A 640 19.65 1.95 -16.72
C ILE A 640 21.04 1.63 -17.24
N LEU A 641 21.24 0.40 -17.70
CA LEU A 641 22.41 0.03 -18.46
C LEU A 641 22.10 0.20 -19.95
N ALA A 642 23.07 0.71 -20.71
CA ALA A 642 22.91 1.01 -22.13
C ALA A 642 24.04 0.36 -22.93
N VAL A 643 23.69 -0.29 -24.05
CA VAL A 643 24.62 -0.72 -25.08
C VAL A 643 24.44 0.22 -26.28
N LEU A 644 25.55 0.69 -26.83
CA LEU A 644 25.57 1.63 -27.96
C LEU A 644 25.74 0.88 -29.28
N LYS A 645 25.26 1.46 -30.37
CA LYS A 645 25.57 0.99 -31.73
C LYS A 645 27.03 1.27 -32.07
N ASP A 646 27.61 0.42 -32.91
CA ASP A 646 28.95 0.64 -33.45
C ASP A 646 29.03 1.99 -34.18
N GLY A 647 30.07 2.77 -33.89
CA GLY A 647 30.25 4.11 -34.45
C GLY A 647 29.38 5.21 -33.82
N SER A 648 28.63 4.91 -32.75
CA SER A 648 27.84 5.90 -32.02
C SER A 648 28.74 6.98 -31.39
N THR A 649 28.36 8.25 -31.57
CA THR A 649 29.00 9.39 -30.88
C THR A 649 28.47 9.58 -29.44
N THR A 650 27.45 8.81 -29.04
CA THR A 650 26.77 8.94 -27.74
C THR A 650 27.55 8.23 -26.63
N GLY A 651 28.64 8.83 -26.15
CA GLY A 651 29.52 8.24 -25.11
C GLY A 651 29.29 8.71 -23.66
N ASP A 652 28.43 9.72 -23.44
CA ASP A 652 28.25 10.33 -22.12
C ASP A 652 27.02 9.77 -21.37
N ALA A 653 27.30 9.05 -20.27
CA ALA A 653 26.27 8.49 -19.39
C ALA A 653 25.38 9.56 -18.74
N ASN A 654 25.89 10.77 -18.46
CA ASN A 654 25.08 11.86 -17.89
C ASN A 654 24.12 12.47 -18.90
N LEU A 655 24.56 12.60 -20.16
CA LEU A 655 23.70 13.00 -21.27
C LEU A 655 22.59 11.96 -21.48
N LEU A 656 22.93 10.67 -21.54
CA LEU A 656 21.95 9.57 -21.64
C LEU A 656 20.98 9.58 -20.46
N LYS A 657 21.46 9.75 -19.23
CA LYS A 657 20.61 9.90 -18.03
C LYS A 657 19.57 11.00 -18.20
N SER A 658 19.98 12.15 -18.73
CA SER A 658 19.06 13.27 -18.99
C SER A 658 18.06 12.94 -20.11
N LYS A 659 18.49 12.26 -21.18
CA LYS A 659 17.62 11.80 -22.26
C LYS A 659 16.59 10.78 -21.76
N PHE A 660 17.02 9.76 -21.04
CA PHE A 660 16.15 8.75 -20.43
C PHE A 660 15.17 9.37 -19.44
N GLN A 661 15.63 10.28 -18.57
CA GLN A 661 14.76 10.96 -17.62
C GLN A 661 13.63 11.73 -18.33
N ARG A 662 13.94 12.44 -19.42
CA ARG A 662 12.94 13.15 -20.24
C ARG A 662 11.99 12.18 -20.94
N ALA A 663 12.50 11.10 -21.53
CA ALA A 663 11.69 10.11 -22.22
C ALA A 663 10.68 9.45 -21.26
N ILE A 664 11.14 9.03 -20.06
CA ILE A 664 10.30 8.45 -19.02
C ILE A 664 9.24 9.43 -18.53
N GLN A 665 9.62 10.70 -18.29
CA GLN A 665 8.66 11.73 -17.86
C GLN A 665 7.57 11.99 -18.90
N LYS A 666 7.94 11.99 -20.18
CA LYS A 666 7.03 12.28 -21.28
C LYS A 666 6.10 11.10 -21.58
N ASN A 667 6.64 9.88 -21.58
CA ASN A 667 5.97 8.73 -22.22
C ASN A 667 5.54 7.63 -21.24
N LEU A 668 5.91 7.71 -19.95
CA LEU A 668 5.59 6.65 -18.98
C LEU A 668 4.99 7.23 -17.68
N ASN A 669 5.85 7.61 -16.73
CA ASN A 669 5.42 8.19 -15.47
C ASN A 669 6.47 9.21 -15.00
N PRO A 670 6.10 10.48 -14.78
CA PRO A 670 7.02 11.53 -14.36
C PRO A 670 7.57 11.37 -12.94
N LEU A 671 6.98 10.48 -12.13
CA LEU A 671 7.46 10.17 -10.79
C LEU A 671 8.71 9.26 -10.79
N PHE A 672 8.98 8.56 -11.90
CA PHE A 672 10.17 7.72 -12.01
C PHE A 672 11.43 8.57 -12.22
N LYS A 673 12.38 8.41 -11.31
CA LYS A 673 13.66 9.10 -11.33
C LYS A 673 14.78 8.13 -11.75
N VAL A 674 15.47 8.45 -12.84
CA VAL A 674 16.69 7.74 -13.24
C VAL A 674 17.80 8.16 -12.29
N SER A 675 18.24 7.24 -11.44
CA SER A 675 19.29 7.50 -10.45
C SER A 675 20.68 7.34 -11.07
N TYR A 676 20.85 6.31 -11.89
CA TYR A 676 22.14 5.93 -12.44
C TYR A 676 22.02 5.45 -13.89
N VAL A 677 23.03 5.78 -14.71
CA VAL A 677 23.19 5.24 -16.06
C VAL A 677 24.59 4.71 -16.22
N LYS A 678 24.73 3.55 -16.85
CA LYS A 678 26.03 2.99 -17.22
C LYS A 678 26.00 2.45 -18.63
N ILE A 679 27.03 2.82 -19.37
CA ILE A 679 27.28 2.26 -20.69
C ILE A 679 28.08 0.98 -20.48
N VAL A 680 27.64 -0.11 -21.11
CA VAL A 680 28.32 -1.41 -21.10
C VAL A 680 28.53 -1.88 -22.54
N PRO A 681 29.58 -2.66 -22.82
CA PRO A 681 29.85 -3.14 -24.17
C PRO A 681 28.78 -4.11 -24.68
N GLU A 682 28.28 -4.98 -23.79
CA GLU A 682 27.23 -5.94 -24.09
C GLU A 682 26.51 -6.35 -22.80
N PHE A 683 25.37 -7.03 -22.94
CA PHE A 683 24.65 -7.59 -21.80
C PHE A 683 24.92 -9.09 -21.61
N PRO A 684 24.98 -9.57 -20.35
CA PRO A 684 25.09 -10.99 -20.06
C PRO A 684 23.80 -11.71 -20.43
N ARG A 685 23.91 -12.84 -21.13
CA ARG A 685 22.76 -13.62 -21.63
C ARG A 685 22.88 -15.11 -21.34
N THR A 686 21.75 -15.81 -21.30
CA THR A 686 21.70 -17.28 -21.29
C THR A 686 22.07 -17.86 -22.65
N ALA A 687 22.28 -19.18 -22.73
CA ALA A 687 22.43 -19.90 -24.00
C ALA A 687 21.22 -19.75 -24.93
N SER A 688 20.03 -19.48 -24.38
CA SER A 688 18.80 -19.15 -25.11
C SER A 688 18.66 -17.64 -25.42
N ASN A 689 19.74 -16.87 -25.28
CA ASN A 689 19.83 -15.43 -25.54
C ASN A 689 18.99 -14.51 -24.64
N ASN A 690 18.49 -15.02 -23.50
CA ASN A 690 17.70 -14.23 -22.55
C ASN A 690 18.60 -13.37 -21.67
N LEU A 691 18.22 -12.11 -21.47
CA LEU A 691 18.96 -11.15 -20.65
C LEU A 691 19.03 -11.58 -19.18
N LEU A 692 20.25 -11.65 -18.63
CA LEU A 692 20.49 -12.02 -17.23
C LEU A 692 20.49 -10.78 -16.31
N ARG A 693 19.31 -10.21 -16.05
CA ARG A 693 19.17 -9.00 -15.21
C ARG A 693 19.67 -9.16 -13.78
N ARG A 694 19.61 -10.37 -13.20
CA ARG A 694 20.20 -10.68 -11.88
C ARG A 694 21.70 -10.38 -11.86
N VAL A 695 22.43 -10.81 -12.90
CA VAL A 695 23.87 -10.58 -13.04
C VAL A 695 24.17 -9.08 -13.15
N LEU A 696 23.40 -8.35 -13.97
CA LEU A 696 23.55 -6.90 -14.09
C LEU A 696 23.33 -6.18 -12.75
N ARG A 697 22.30 -6.58 -12.01
CA ARG A 697 22.00 -6.03 -10.67
C ARG A 697 23.13 -6.29 -9.69
N ASP A 698 23.68 -7.50 -9.67
CA ASP A 698 24.76 -7.90 -8.75
C ASP A 698 26.08 -7.21 -9.07
N GLN A 699 26.44 -7.09 -10.36
CA GLN A 699 27.59 -6.31 -10.81
C GLN A 699 27.49 -4.86 -10.34
N LEU A 700 26.31 -4.26 -10.52
CA LEU A 700 26.07 -2.86 -10.19
C LEU A 700 26.07 -2.61 -8.68
N LYS A 701 25.51 -3.53 -7.89
CA LYS A 701 25.59 -3.51 -6.42
C LYS A 701 27.04 -3.53 -5.94
N LYS A 702 27.87 -4.43 -6.47
CA LYS A 702 29.30 -4.53 -6.10
C LYS A 702 30.05 -3.23 -6.39
N GLU A 703 29.83 -2.64 -7.55
CA GLU A 703 30.50 -1.40 -7.95
C GLU A 703 30.09 -0.20 -7.07
N LEU A 704 28.80 -0.02 -6.82
CA LEU A 704 28.30 1.08 -5.98
C LEU A 704 28.72 0.92 -4.52
N ALA A 705 28.76 -0.30 -4.00
CA ALA A 705 29.29 -0.58 -2.67
C ALA A 705 30.77 -0.18 -2.54
N ASN A 706 31.57 -0.36 -3.58
CA ASN A 706 32.97 0.07 -3.60
C ASN A 706 33.09 1.60 -3.66
N ARG A 707 32.21 2.29 -4.39
CA ARG A 707 32.19 3.77 -4.44
C ARG A 707 31.74 4.42 -3.15
N SER A 708 30.93 3.77 -2.33
CA SER A 708 30.49 4.29 -1.02
C SER A 708 31.49 4.03 0.12
N LYS A 709 32.56 3.26 -0.13
CA LYS A 709 33.66 3.01 0.81
C LYS A 709 34.87 3.93 0.60
N LEU A 710 34.91 4.62 -0.53
CA LEU A 710 35.78 5.75 -0.84
C LEU A 710 35.06 7.05 -0.42
#